data_AF-A0A9C8ZY47-F1
#
_entry.id   AF-A0A9C8ZY47-F1
#
_cell.length_a   1.000
_cell.length_b   1.000
_cell.length_c   1.000
_cell.angle_alpha   90.00
_cell.angle_beta   90.00
_cell.angle_gamma   90.00
#
_symmetry.space_group_name_H-M   'P 1'
#
loop_
_entity.id
_entity.type
_entity.pdbx_description
1 polymer ?
#
loop_
_entity_poly.entity_id
_entity_poly.type
_entity_poly.pdbx_seq_one_letter_code
_entity_poly.pdbx_strand_id
1 'polypeptide(L)'
;MADGLQQPMDGRALSEFRDRGAYVLLGDPGAGKTACFEKEAQQQPGCLYIKAREFIAFDVDDSWANKTLFIDGLDEVRAGSVNGLVPLDAVRKQLKKLGCPSFRISCREADWLGSGDREDLGKVAPEGVIASLYLEPLDGKDIREIVRNESPSTDVQKFLDWADRQGFMALLGNPQILILMVKAVSGGEWPDTREQAFALACREMVLEHNREHQQASKQKYESVDKILHAAGMLFAHQLISGAEGYSLSLGGEDEQHPFFRKVFDGDISQLGVSFKTNLFRKGKSDEQREPIHRSVAEFLAGEYLAELVEKKGFPTGRVMSLMTAADGGVVTPLRGLFAWFVTVCAKDRDIIVTRDPHGVVLYGDVTSFSVEQKQALLNALREEAEKHAGFRSENWVASPFGALATPDMEEVFRDVIEKPSRDNASQALVDCVMDAMQHGVAYPGLDKSLWSLVKDHTRWPGIRGTALRILLRDYLDASDWNESFLTLLDALNRGDVEDRDDNLLGILLTDLYPTVLSVNQVLDYLHTPKNDSLIGRYHNFWSRELLSKSSKEIIAELLDQLCNRKELKELLHHSYRCLDLLNKLLVDGLRYWGDSISDSRLYDWLGTGLDKYGFSERRLVGKGKPRGTVRQWIFERPDRYKAILQEGAKRYGGGKKEKGYVHSIYARLFNAEAPADIERWYLDQAAAYKTGDIAKYYFTQAVLTLRSDRVLSDFTLDDIYIWLSDHPQFNEILDGMLVEKDINQRIEHAIQKDERRRIEQECKSEWITQLVKYKEEIRQGTAPPAIFHDLALAYRGYMVEATGDTPHERLESVLPGRRDLYEAVLEGLVNTKNRDDLPSIEETIAAVAVGKTYYIAYAVLAGLDEICAHNPDDLGLVTTCQYKHALAFYFTAATGDKTDWVEKLV
;
A
#
# COMPACT_ATOMS: atom_id res chain seq x y z
N MET A 1 1.45 9.58 -18.16
CA MET A 1 0.72 10.86 -18.22
C MET A 1 -0.22 10.90 -17.04
N ALA A 2 -0.09 11.91 -16.19
CA ALA A 2 -0.82 12.01 -14.93
C ALA A 2 -2.26 12.40 -15.20
N ASP A 3 -3.20 11.56 -14.78
CA ASP A 3 -4.63 11.84 -14.79
C ASP A 3 -4.92 13.09 -13.96
N GLY A 4 -5.52 14.09 -14.62
CA GLY A 4 -6.18 15.22 -13.97
C GLY A 4 -7.47 14.75 -13.31
N LEU A 5 -7.37 13.94 -12.26
CA LEU A 5 -8.45 13.76 -11.30
C LEU A 5 -8.62 15.11 -10.58
N GLN A 6 -9.74 15.79 -10.85
CA GLN A 6 -10.29 16.73 -9.87
C GLN A 6 -10.30 16.01 -8.51
N GLN A 7 -9.73 16.64 -7.48
CA GLN A 7 -9.78 16.12 -6.12
C GLN A 7 -11.23 15.72 -5.78
N PRO A 8 -11.48 14.52 -5.24
CA PRO A 8 -12.82 14.15 -4.81
C PRO A 8 -13.25 15.12 -3.71
N MET A 9 -14.36 15.82 -3.94
CA MET A 9 -15.11 16.43 -2.84
C MET A 9 -15.61 15.27 -1.98
N ASP A 10 -15.35 15.27 -0.67
CA ASP A 10 -15.78 14.19 0.23
C ASP A 10 -17.26 13.85 0.02
N GLY A 11 -17.55 12.58 -0.25
CA GLY A 11 -18.91 12.04 -0.35
C GLY A 11 -19.67 12.30 0.95
N ARG A 12 -20.92 12.76 0.83
CA ARG A 12 -21.77 13.16 1.97
C ARG A 12 -23.03 12.33 2.02
N ALA A 13 -23.53 12.09 3.23
CA ALA A 13 -24.79 11.36 3.39
C ALA A 13 -25.96 12.21 2.87
N LEU A 14 -26.96 11.57 2.25
CA LEU A 14 -28.20 12.23 1.79
C LEU A 14 -28.90 13.01 2.92
N SER A 15 -28.77 12.53 4.16
CA SER A 15 -29.32 13.17 5.35
C SER A 15 -28.76 14.57 5.61
N GLU A 16 -27.56 14.89 5.14
CA GLU A 16 -26.95 16.22 5.26
C GLU A 16 -27.59 17.25 4.33
N PHE A 17 -28.39 16.82 3.35
CA PHE A 17 -29.08 17.70 2.40
C PHE A 17 -30.55 17.94 2.76
N ARG A 18 -31.01 17.46 3.93
CA ARG A 18 -32.41 17.60 4.39
C ARG A 18 -32.87 19.05 4.50
N ASP A 19 -31.96 19.94 4.88
CA ASP A 19 -32.22 21.38 5.06
C ASP A 19 -32.38 22.14 3.73
N ARG A 20 -32.10 21.49 2.59
CA ARG A 20 -32.26 22.12 1.26
C ARG A 20 -33.73 22.20 0.88
N GLY A 21 -34.16 23.39 0.45
CA GLY A 21 -35.50 23.64 -0.05
C GLY A 21 -35.86 22.77 -1.27
N ALA A 22 -34.94 22.59 -2.22
CA ALA A 22 -35.11 21.67 -3.34
C ALA A 22 -33.79 21.07 -3.86
N TYR A 23 -33.84 19.80 -4.29
CA TYR A 23 -32.73 19.17 -5.02
C TYR A 23 -33.20 18.12 -6.02
N VAL A 24 -32.33 17.82 -6.99
CA VAL A 24 -32.47 16.70 -7.91
C VAL A 24 -31.43 15.64 -7.56
N LEU A 25 -31.86 14.40 -7.37
CA LEU A 25 -30.99 13.26 -7.18
C LEU A 25 -30.80 12.55 -8.52
N LEU A 26 -29.56 12.60 -9.01
CA LEU A 26 -29.11 12.00 -10.24
C LEU A 26 -28.29 10.74 -9.94
N GLY A 27 -28.28 9.84 -10.91
CA GLY A 27 -27.45 8.65 -10.87
C GLY A 27 -27.81 7.72 -12.02
N ASP A 28 -26.93 6.77 -12.27
CA ASP A 28 -27.13 5.76 -13.30
C ASP A 28 -28.38 4.90 -13.05
N PRO A 29 -28.89 4.23 -14.09
CA PRO A 29 -29.82 3.11 -13.91
C PRO A 29 -29.31 2.12 -12.85
N GLY A 30 -30.17 1.75 -11.91
CA GLY A 30 -29.79 0.82 -10.84
C GLY A 30 -28.97 1.41 -9.69
N ALA A 31 -28.63 2.71 -9.72
CA ALA A 31 -27.83 3.37 -8.66
C ALA A 31 -28.53 3.45 -7.28
N GLY A 32 -29.81 3.09 -7.17
CA GLY A 32 -30.54 3.08 -5.88
C GLY A 32 -31.38 4.33 -5.55
N LYS A 33 -31.58 5.25 -6.51
CA LYS A 33 -32.35 6.50 -6.33
C LYS A 33 -33.72 6.32 -5.65
N THR A 34 -34.54 5.39 -6.16
CA THR A 34 -35.87 5.08 -5.62
C THR A 34 -35.79 4.64 -4.16
N ALA A 35 -34.91 3.68 -3.84
CA ALA A 35 -34.73 3.18 -2.48
C ALA A 35 -34.26 4.29 -1.52
N CYS A 36 -33.37 5.18 -1.98
CA CYS A 36 -32.98 6.36 -1.22
C CYS A 36 -34.16 7.29 -0.92
N PHE A 37 -35.00 7.58 -1.92
CA PHE A 37 -36.15 8.47 -1.77
C PHE A 37 -37.24 7.88 -0.88
N GLU A 38 -37.56 6.59 -1.02
CA GLU A 38 -38.51 5.90 -0.14
C GLU A 38 -38.03 5.95 1.32
N LYS A 39 -36.75 5.63 1.56
CA LYS A 39 -36.17 5.61 2.90
C LYS A 39 -36.09 7.01 3.53
N GLU A 40 -35.66 8.02 2.78
CA GLU A 40 -35.59 9.40 3.28
C GLU A 40 -36.98 9.98 3.59
N ALA A 41 -37.99 9.68 2.75
CA ALA A 41 -39.36 10.12 2.99
C ALA A 41 -39.98 9.46 4.23
N GLN A 42 -39.67 8.19 4.50
CA GLN A 42 -40.15 7.47 5.69
C GLN A 42 -39.49 7.94 7.00
N GLN A 43 -38.25 8.41 6.94
CA GLN A 43 -37.49 8.82 8.13
C GLN A 43 -37.83 10.21 8.65
N GLN A 44 -38.58 11.02 7.91
CA GLN A 44 -38.86 12.41 8.24
C GLN A 44 -40.36 12.69 8.34
N PRO A 45 -40.84 13.28 9.45
CA PRO A 45 -42.23 13.73 9.53
C PRO A 45 -42.48 14.86 8.52
N GLY A 46 -43.68 14.91 7.95
CA GLY A 46 -44.03 15.94 6.96
C GLY A 46 -43.43 15.71 5.57
N CYS A 47 -42.89 14.53 5.28
CA CYS A 47 -42.44 14.14 3.94
C CYS A 47 -43.43 13.19 3.26
N LEU A 48 -43.46 13.20 1.92
CA LEU A 48 -44.29 12.29 1.13
C LEU A 48 -43.52 11.80 -0.10
N TYR A 49 -43.42 10.47 -0.24
CA TYR A 49 -42.94 9.83 -1.46
C TYR A 49 -44.09 9.71 -2.47
N ILE A 50 -43.83 10.07 -3.73
CA ILE A 50 -44.78 9.96 -4.82
C ILE A 50 -44.04 9.70 -6.14
N LYS A 51 -44.59 8.86 -7.01
CA LYS A 51 -44.04 8.69 -8.36
C LYS A 51 -44.35 9.91 -9.23
N ALA A 52 -43.41 10.34 -10.07
CA ALA A 52 -43.57 11.47 -10.98
C ALA A 52 -44.81 11.30 -11.88
N ARG A 53 -45.09 10.08 -12.33
CA ARG A 53 -46.28 9.74 -13.11
C ARG A 53 -47.58 10.03 -12.38
N GLU A 54 -47.70 9.63 -11.13
CA GLU A 54 -48.89 9.86 -10.30
C GLU A 54 -49.04 11.35 -9.99
N PHE A 55 -47.94 12.02 -9.67
CA PHE A 55 -47.92 13.46 -9.41
C PHE A 55 -48.42 14.29 -10.59
N ILE A 56 -48.09 13.88 -11.82
CA ILE A 56 -48.55 14.54 -13.05
C ILE A 56 -50.00 14.16 -13.38
N ALA A 57 -50.39 12.90 -13.17
CA ALA A 57 -51.67 12.36 -13.62
C ALA A 57 -52.86 12.78 -12.75
N PHE A 58 -52.67 12.98 -11.45
CA PHE A 58 -53.74 13.33 -10.52
C PHE A 58 -53.86 14.84 -10.30
N ASP A 59 -55.06 15.31 -9.96
CA ASP A 59 -55.24 16.67 -9.45
C ASP A 59 -54.60 16.81 -8.05
N VAL A 60 -54.29 18.06 -7.68
CA VAL A 60 -53.67 18.36 -6.38
C VAL A 60 -54.56 17.85 -5.26
N ASP A 61 -54.01 16.96 -4.44
CA ASP A 61 -54.65 16.43 -3.24
C ASP A 61 -54.23 17.27 -2.01
N ASP A 62 -55.18 17.58 -1.12
CA ASP A 62 -54.92 18.33 0.12
C ASP A 62 -53.87 17.65 1.00
N SER A 63 -53.71 16.32 0.88
CA SER A 63 -52.69 15.53 1.59
C SER A 63 -51.26 15.77 1.12
N TRP A 64 -51.06 16.48 0.00
CA TRP A 64 -49.75 16.90 -0.51
C TRP A 64 -49.34 18.28 0.00
N ALA A 65 -50.31 19.08 0.46
CA ALA A 65 -50.07 20.41 0.98
C ALA A 65 -49.24 20.37 2.28
N ASN A 66 -48.38 21.37 2.48
CA ASN A 66 -47.50 21.50 3.65
C ASN A 66 -46.55 20.29 3.87
N LYS A 67 -46.27 19.51 2.83
CA LYS A 67 -45.29 18.41 2.89
C LYS A 67 -44.10 18.67 1.97
N THR A 68 -42.99 18.06 2.34
CA THR A 68 -41.82 17.92 1.49
C THR A 68 -42.01 16.73 0.54
N LEU A 69 -42.04 16.98 -0.76
CA LEU A 69 -42.37 15.96 -1.76
C LEU A 69 -41.11 15.27 -2.29
N PHE A 70 -41.05 13.95 -2.24
CA PHE A 70 -40.04 13.12 -2.90
C PHE A 70 -40.66 12.53 -4.17
N ILE A 71 -40.45 13.21 -5.29
CA ILE A 71 -41.02 12.90 -6.60
C ILE A 71 -40.04 12.00 -7.35
N ASP A 72 -40.36 10.71 -7.47
CA ASP A 72 -39.46 9.69 -8.00
C ASP A 72 -39.74 9.36 -9.47
N GLY A 73 -38.70 9.28 -10.30
CA GLY A 73 -38.77 8.77 -11.67
C GLY A 73 -39.23 9.78 -12.72
N LEU A 74 -38.64 10.99 -12.75
CA LEU A 74 -38.91 11.96 -13.82
C LEU A 74 -38.57 11.39 -15.22
N ASP A 75 -37.57 10.53 -15.30
CA ASP A 75 -37.18 9.82 -16.53
C ASP A 75 -38.30 8.92 -17.07
N GLU A 76 -39.07 8.27 -16.19
CA GLU A 76 -40.12 7.31 -16.58
C GLU A 76 -41.27 7.99 -17.35
N VAL A 77 -41.62 9.23 -16.97
CA VAL A 77 -42.66 10.02 -17.64
C VAL A 77 -42.16 10.69 -18.92
N ARG A 78 -40.84 10.95 -19.02
CA ARG A 78 -40.21 11.44 -20.25
C ARG A 78 -40.18 10.38 -21.35
N ALA A 79 -39.89 9.13 -20.99
CA ALA A 79 -39.84 8.03 -21.94
C ALA A 79 -41.17 7.75 -22.67
N GLY A 80 -42.31 8.13 -22.08
CA GLY A 80 -43.65 7.96 -22.65
C GLY A 80 -44.20 9.15 -23.45
N SER A 81 -43.50 10.29 -23.50
CA SER A 81 -43.97 11.52 -24.18
C SER A 81 -43.29 11.71 -25.54
N VAL A 82 -44.05 12.20 -26.53
CA VAL A 82 -43.50 12.61 -27.85
C VAL A 82 -42.67 13.89 -27.73
N ASN A 83 -42.86 14.67 -26.65
CA ASN A 83 -42.11 15.89 -26.34
C ASN A 83 -41.64 15.85 -24.87
N GLY A 84 -40.34 15.67 -24.65
CA GLY A 84 -39.72 15.48 -23.33
C GLY A 84 -39.80 16.68 -22.37
N LEU A 85 -40.20 17.86 -22.86
CA LEU A 85 -40.44 19.06 -22.04
C LEU A 85 -41.77 19.03 -21.29
N VAL A 86 -42.80 18.39 -21.88
CA VAL A 86 -44.17 18.36 -21.35
C VAL A 86 -44.26 17.75 -19.93
N PRO A 87 -43.54 16.65 -19.60
CA PRO A 87 -43.58 16.09 -18.26
C PRO A 87 -43.02 17.02 -17.18
N LEU A 88 -41.93 17.73 -17.45
CA LEU A 88 -41.35 18.67 -16.47
C LEU A 88 -42.28 19.87 -16.25
N ASP A 89 -42.89 20.39 -17.31
CA ASP A 89 -43.88 21.47 -17.20
C ASP A 89 -45.11 21.06 -16.40
N ALA A 90 -45.53 19.81 -16.50
CA ALA A 90 -46.62 19.28 -15.69
C ALA A 90 -46.23 19.20 -14.20
N VAL A 91 -45.02 18.73 -13.88
CA VAL A 91 -44.48 18.74 -12.51
C VAL A 91 -44.45 20.18 -11.97
N ARG A 92 -43.90 21.13 -12.74
CA ARG A 92 -43.82 22.55 -12.35
C ARG A 92 -45.21 23.15 -12.09
N LYS A 93 -46.19 22.82 -12.93
CA LYS A 93 -47.58 23.28 -12.77
C LYS A 93 -48.19 22.78 -11.46
N GLN A 94 -47.96 21.52 -11.10
CA GLN A 94 -48.46 20.95 -9.85
C GLN A 94 -47.76 21.57 -8.63
N LEU A 95 -46.43 21.70 -8.65
CA LEU A 95 -45.66 22.37 -7.60
C LEU A 95 -46.13 23.82 -7.38
N LYS A 96 -46.42 24.54 -8.47
CA LYS A 96 -46.93 25.91 -8.40
C LYS A 96 -48.34 25.99 -7.81
N LYS A 97 -49.23 25.05 -8.14
CA LYS A 97 -50.57 24.96 -7.53
C LYS A 97 -50.49 24.72 -6.02
N LEU A 98 -49.49 23.97 -5.57
CA LEU A 98 -49.21 23.68 -4.15
C LEU A 98 -48.53 24.82 -3.39
N GLY A 99 -48.28 25.97 -4.04
CA GLY A 99 -47.59 27.10 -3.41
C GLY A 99 -46.07 26.95 -3.32
N CYS A 100 -45.45 26.18 -4.22
CA CYS A 100 -44.01 25.94 -4.29
C CYS A 100 -43.43 25.32 -3.00
N PRO A 101 -43.88 24.11 -2.60
CA PRO A 101 -43.36 23.43 -1.42
C PRO A 101 -41.90 22.99 -1.62
N SER A 102 -41.24 22.56 -0.55
CA SER A 102 -39.97 21.86 -0.67
C SER A 102 -40.14 20.54 -1.42
N PHE A 103 -39.21 20.22 -2.33
CA PHE A 103 -39.31 19.01 -3.14
C PHE A 103 -37.94 18.38 -3.44
N ARG A 104 -37.96 17.10 -3.75
CA ARG A 104 -36.84 16.32 -4.24
C ARG A 104 -37.31 15.62 -5.51
N ILE A 105 -36.53 15.66 -6.58
CA ILE A 105 -36.85 14.93 -7.82
C ILE A 105 -35.75 13.92 -8.08
N SER A 106 -36.10 12.67 -8.36
CA SER A 106 -35.12 11.71 -8.87
C SER A 106 -35.22 11.65 -10.39
N CYS A 107 -34.09 11.50 -11.04
CA CYS A 107 -34.02 11.31 -12.47
C CYS A 107 -32.82 10.44 -12.80
N ARG A 108 -32.93 9.57 -13.82
CA ARG A 108 -31.73 9.02 -14.46
C ARG A 108 -30.86 10.15 -14.95
N GLU A 109 -29.56 10.04 -14.73
CA GLU A 109 -28.62 11.07 -15.17
C GLU A 109 -28.69 11.28 -16.69
N ALA A 110 -28.85 10.19 -17.43
CA ALA A 110 -29.05 10.13 -18.88
C ALA A 110 -30.28 10.89 -19.42
N ASP A 111 -31.28 11.15 -18.58
CA ASP A 111 -32.57 11.75 -18.97
C ASP A 111 -32.75 13.17 -18.40
N TRP A 112 -31.76 13.70 -17.68
CA TRP A 112 -31.72 15.07 -17.16
C TRP A 112 -31.21 16.03 -18.23
N LEU A 113 -31.86 17.17 -18.49
CA LEU A 113 -31.47 18.13 -19.56
C LEU A 113 -30.56 19.26 -19.05
N GLY A 114 -29.80 19.01 -17.99
CA GLY A 114 -28.78 19.91 -17.48
C GLY A 114 -29.29 21.27 -17.00
N SER A 115 -28.78 22.34 -17.62
CA SER A 115 -29.03 23.74 -17.21
C SER A 115 -30.47 24.19 -17.43
N GLY A 116 -31.13 23.72 -18.49
CA GLY A 116 -32.51 24.08 -18.80
C GLY A 116 -33.48 23.60 -17.72
N ASP A 117 -33.39 22.32 -17.34
CA ASP A 117 -34.23 21.74 -16.28
C ASP A 117 -33.97 22.40 -14.92
N ARG A 118 -32.69 22.74 -14.63
CA ARG A 118 -32.30 23.44 -13.40
C ARG A 118 -32.94 24.83 -13.31
N GLU A 119 -32.86 25.62 -14.38
CA GLU A 119 -33.45 26.95 -14.43
C GLU A 119 -34.98 26.89 -14.30
N ASP A 120 -35.61 25.92 -14.97
CA ASP A 120 -37.05 25.80 -14.99
C ASP A 120 -37.66 25.30 -13.68
N LEU A 121 -36.96 24.41 -12.97
CA LEU A 121 -37.31 24.00 -11.61
C LEU A 121 -36.97 25.08 -10.56
N GLY A 122 -35.93 25.88 -10.80
CA GLY A 122 -35.62 27.04 -9.94
C GLY A 122 -36.80 28.00 -9.80
N LYS A 123 -37.60 28.19 -10.87
CA LYS A 123 -38.80 29.04 -10.87
C LYS A 123 -39.93 28.55 -9.93
N VAL A 124 -39.87 27.30 -9.45
CA VAL A 124 -40.85 26.71 -8.52
C VAL A 124 -40.22 26.21 -7.22
N ALA A 125 -38.91 26.43 -7.02
CA ALA A 125 -38.21 26.09 -5.79
C ALA A 125 -38.42 27.18 -4.71
N PRO A 126 -38.58 26.84 -3.42
CA PRO A 126 -38.81 27.81 -2.34
C PRO A 126 -37.78 28.96 -2.26
N GLU A 127 -36.51 28.67 -2.61
CA GLU A 127 -35.39 29.62 -2.55
C GLU A 127 -34.90 30.05 -3.94
N GLY A 128 -35.61 29.67 -5.02
CA GLY A 128 -35.15 29.91 -6.39
C GLY A 128 -33.93 29.09 -6.82
N VAL A 129 -33.37 28.28 -5.92
CA VAL A 129 -32.17 27.46 -6.12
C VAL A 129 -32.52 25.99 -6.00
N ILE A 130 -31.97 25.18 -6.92
CA ILE A 130 -32.06 23.72 -6.87
C ILE A 130 -30.66 23.12 -6.95
N ALA A 131 -30.34 22.26 -5.98
CA ALA A 131 -29.08 21.52 -5.99
C ALA A 131 -29.18 20.30 -6.92
N SER A 132 -28.08 19.93 -7.57
CA SER A 132 -27.96 18.63 -8.26
C SER A 132 -27.02 17.75 -7.46
N LEU A 133 -27.54 16.63 -6.97
CA LEU A 133 -26.80 15.63 -6.22
C LEU A 133 -26.59 14.40 -7.11
N TYR A 134 -25.44 13.76 -6.98
CA TYR A 134 -25.11 12.53 -7.70
C TYR A 134 -24.90 11.43 -6.68
N LEU A 135 -25.52 10.26 -6.91
CA LEU A 135 -25.23 9.08 -6.09
C LEU A 135 -23.85 8.52 -6.47
N GLU A 136 -23.00 8.38 -5.46
CA GLU A 136 -21.71 7.71 -5.62
C GLU A 136 -21.87 6.19 -5.72
N PRO A 137 -20.92 5.48 -6.37
CA PRO A 137 -20.87 4.02 -6.34
C PRO A 137 -20.71 3.47 -4.92
N LEU A 138 -21.20 2.25 -4.70
CA LEU A 138 -21.05 1.52 -3.43
C LEU A 138 -19.58 1.29 -3.09
N ASP A 139 -19.23 1.47 -1.81
CA ASP A 139 -17.91 1.14 -1.30
C ASP A 139 -17.80 -0.35 -0.88
N GLY A 140 -16.59 -0.78 -0.50
CA GLY A 140 -16.36 -2.17 -0.09
C GLY A 140 -17.09 -2.60 1.19
N LYS A 141 -17.53 -1.68 2.05
CA LYS A 141 -18.36 -1.99 3.22
C LYS A 141 -19.82 -2.16 2.78
N ASP A 142 -20.31 -1.25 1.94
CA ASP A 142 -21.67 -1.29 1.40
C ASP A 142 -21.92 -2.58 0.61
N ILE A 143 -20.97 -2.98 -0.25
CA ILE A 143 -21.04 -4.22 -1.02
C ILE A 143 -21.21 -5.42 -0.09
N ARG A 144 -20.39 -5.51 0.97
CA ARG A 144 -20.46 -6.62 1.93
C ARG A 144 -21.79 -6.64 2.67
N GLU A 145 -22.35 -5.49 3.01
CA GLU A 145 -23.63 -5.39 3.70
C GLU A 145 -24.79 -5.80 2.79
N ILE A 146 -24.81 -5.33 1.54
CA ILE A 146 -25.84 -5.70 0.56
C ILE A 146 -25.80 -7.19 0.25
N VAL A 147 -24.62 -7.79 0.05
CA VAL A 147 -24.49 -9.25 -0.18
C VAL A 147 -25.12 -10.05 0.97
N ARG A 148 -24.85 -9.68 2.23
CA ARG A 148 -25.43 -10.35 3.41
C ARG A 148 -26.95 -10.24 3.47
N ASN A 149 -27.47 -9.07 3.11
CA ASN A 149 -28.90 -8.80 3.21
C ASN A 149 -29.69 -9.46 2.07
N GLU A 150 -29.15 -9.44 0.85
CA GLU A 150 -29.81 -10.00 -0.34
C GLU A 150 -29.81 -11.52 -0.35
N SER A 151 -28.72 -12.15 0.12
CA SER A 151 -28.63 -13.60 0.22
C SER A 151 -27.91 -14.00 1.52
N PRO A 152 -28.66 -14.15 2.64
CA PRO A 152 -28.08 -14.57 3.91
C PRO A 152 -27.38 -15.94 3.88
N SER A 153 -27.71 -16.77 2.89
CA SER A 153 -27.07 -18.08 2.66
C SER A 153 -25.77 -18.00 1.85
N THR A 154 -25.51 -16.89 1.17
CA THR A 154 -24.28 -16.73 0.38
C THR A 154 -23.14 -16.28 1.31
N ASP A 155 -22.04 -17.04 1.31
CA ASP A 155 -20.82 -16.60 1.96
C ASP A 155 -20.25 -15.37 1.23
N VAL A 156 -20.16 -14.26 1.96
CA VAL A 156 -19.73 -12.96 1.43
C VAL A 156 -18.29 -13.02 0.93
N GLN A 157 -17.40 -13.69 1.67
CA GLN A 157 -16.00 -13.77 1.28
C GLN A 157 -15.86 -14.63 0.03
N LYS A 158 -16.58 -15.76 -0.02
CA LYS A 158 -16.62 -16.62 -1.21
C LYS A 158 -17.14 -15.86 -2.44
N PHE A 159 -18.15 -15.00 -2.28
CA PHE A 159 -18.67 -14.16 -3.35
C PHE A 159 -17.64 -13.15 -3.85
N LEU A 160 -16.97 -12.45 -2.93
CA LEU A 160 -15.94 -11.47 -3.29
C LEU A 160 -14.73 -12.13 -3.96
N ASP A 161 -14.29 -13.29 -3.43
CA ASP A 161 -13.19 -14.06 -4.02
C ASP A 161 -13.53 -14.54 -5.43
N TRP A 162 -14.77 -14.99 -5.64
CA TRP A 162 -15.25 -15.33 -6.99
C TRP A 162 -15.31 -14.09 -7.90
N ALA A 163 -15.89 -12.97 -7.45
CA ALA A 163 -16.01 -11.77 -8.26
C ALA A 163 -14.65 -11.18 -8.64
N ASP A 164 -13.66 -11.25 -7.74
CA ASP A 164 -12.27 -10.88 -8.01
C ASP A 164 -11.63 -11.81 -9.03
N ARG A 165 -11.76 -13.14 -8.86
CA ARG A 165 -11.27 -14.13 -9.82
C ARG A 165 -11.86 -13.95 -11.23
N GLN A 166 -13.15 -13.59 -11.33
CA GLN A 166 -13.82 -13.36 -12.61
C GLN A 166 -13.59 -11.94 -13.17
N GLY A 167 -12.98 -11.02 -12.40
CA GLY A 167 -12.68 -9.65 -12.84
C GLY A 167 -13.88 -8.69 -12.81
N PHE A 168 -14.83 -8.90 -11.90
CA PHE A 168 -16.05 -8.10 -11.75
C PHE A 168 -16.02 -7.06 -10.64
N MET A 169 -14.95 -6.97 -9.85
CA MET A 169 -14.89 -6.06 -8.70
C MET A 169 -15.26 -4.60 -9.04
N ALA A 170 -14.83 -4.10 -10.20
CA ALA A 170 -15.16 -2.75 -10.66
C ALA A 170 -16.65 -2.52 -10.99
N LEU A 171 -17.42 -3.58 -11.26
CA LEU A 171 -18.84 -3.52 -11.58
C LEU A 171 -19.75 -3.54 -10.34
N LEU A 172 -19.23 -4.01 -9.20
CA LEU A 172 -20.01 -4.21 -7.97
C LEU A 172 -20.40 -2.88 -7.29
N GLY A 173 -19.86 -1.75 -7.74
CA GLY A 173 -20.24 -0.42 -7.26
C GLY A 173 -21.68 0.00 -7.62
N ASN A 174 -22.32 -0.65 -8.60
CA ASN A 174 -23.73 -0.41 -8.92
C ASN A 174 -24.62 -1.40 -8.14
N PRO A 175 -25.54 -0.92 -7.26
CA PRO A 175 -26.38 -1.79 -6.45
C PRO A 175 -27.19 -2.80 -7.25
N GLN A 176 -27.75 -2.42 -8.39
CA GLN A 176 -28.52 -3.34 -9.22
C GLN A 176 -27.62 -4.43 -9.80
N ILE A 177 -26.44 -4.09 -10.33
CA ILE A 177 -25.49 -5.08 -10.85
C ILE A 177 -25.06 -6.03 -9.72
N LEU A 178 -24.75 -5.50 -8.53
CA LEU A 178 -24.42 -6.30 -7.36
C LEU A 178 -25.53 -7.27 -6.99
N ILE A 179 -26.78 -6.79 -6.86
CA ILE A 179 -27.94 -7.62 -6.55
C ILE A 179 -28.14 -8.71 -7.60
N LEU A 180 -27.98 -8.38 -8.88
CA LEU A 180 -28.10 -9.34 -9.97
C LEU A 180 -27.03 -10.43 -9.87
N MET A 181 -25.77 -10.05 -9.63
CA MET A 181 -24.66 -11.00 -9.44
C MET A 181 -24.88 -11.91 -8.24
N VAL A 182 -25.35 -11.34 -7.11
CA VAL A 182 -25.67 -12.12 -5.91
C VAL A 182 -26.80 -13.11 -6.19
N LYS A 183 -27.87 -12.68 -6.87
CA LYS A 183 -28.99 -13.55 -7.24
C LYS A 183 -28.57 -14.67 -8.18
N ALA A 184 -27.76 -14.35 -9.19
CA ALA A 184 -27.23 -15.30 -10.15
C ALA A 184 -26.52 -16.49 -9.48
N VAL A 185 -25.78 -16.25 -8.39
CA VAL A 185 -25.03 -17.31 -7.68
C VAL A 185 -25.72 -17.83 -6.41
N SER A 186 -26.82 -17.20 -5.99
CA SER A 186 -27.56 -17.55 -4.76
C SER A 186 -28.21 -18.94 -4.79
N GLY A 187 -28.49 -19.47 -6.00
CA GLY A 187 -29.02 -20.82 -6.20
C GLY A 187 -27.99 -21.94 -5.96
N GLY A 188 -26.73 -21.60 -5.67
CA GLY A 188 -25.64 -22.56 -5.47
C GLY A 188 -24.95 -22.99 -6.77
N GLU A 189 -25.45 -22.56 -7.93
CA GLU A 189 -24.79 -22.70 -9.23
C GLU A 189 -23.98 -21.43 -9.52
N TRP A 190 -22.66 -21.57 -9.59
CA TRP A 190 -21.74 -20.47 -9.82
C TRP A 190 -21.18 -20.64 -11.23
N PRO A 191 -21.13 -19.59 -12.07
CA PRO A 191 -20.42 -19.67 -13.34
C PRO A 191 -18.98 -20.12 -13.11
N ASP A 192 -18.62 -21.24 -13.72
CA ASP A 192 -17.31 -21.87 -13.57
C ASP A 192 -16.24 -21.14 -14.38
N THR A 193 -16.66 -20.45 -15.46
CA THR A 193 -15.77 -19.73 -16.37
C THR A 193 -16.10 -18.24 -16.42
N ARG A 194 -15.08 -17.44 -16.75
CA ARG A 194 -15.21 -15.99 -16.90
C ARG A 194 -16.11 -15.66 -18.07
N GLU A 195 -16.02 -16.40 -19.17
CA GLU A 195 -16.91 -16.30 -20.32
C GLU A 195 -18.39 -16.45 -19.91
N GLN A 196 -18.73 -17.51 -19.17
CA GLN A 196 -20.10 -17.75 -18.68
C GLN A 196 -20.57 -16.62 -17.76
N ALA A 197 -19.67 -16.16 -16.88
CA ALA A 197 -19.97 -15.09 -15.95
C ALA A 197 -20.27 -13.77 -16.68
N PHE A 198 -19.48 -13.42 -17.71
CA PHE A 198 -19.70 -12.23 -18.54
C PHE A 198 -20.97 -12.36 -19.40
N ALA A 199 -21.22 -13.54 -19.97
CA ALA A 199 -22.43 -13.82 -20.73
C ALA A 199 -23.69 -13.62 -19.87
N LEU A 200 -23.67 -14.15 -18.64
CA LEU A 200 -24.76 -13.97 -17.67
C LEU A 200 -24.91 -12.49 -17.28
N ALA A 201 -23.82 -11.81 -16.95
CA ALA A 201 -23.80 -10.40 -16.60
C ALA A 201 -24.45 -9.52 -17.68
N CYS A 202 -24.03 -9.69 -18.93
CA CYS A 202 -24.52 -8.88 -20.03
C CYS A 202 -26.01 -9.13 -20.29
N ARG A 203 -26.46 -10.39 -20.23
CA ARG A 203 -27.89 -10.73 -20.36
C ARG A 203 -28.71 -10.03 -19.28
N GLU A 204 -28.28 -10.09 -18.03
CA GLU A 204 -28.98 -9.44 -16.90
C GLU A 204 -28.99 -7.91 -17.01
N MET A 205 -27.91 -7.28 -17.51
CA MET A 205 -27.85 -5.83 -17.73
C MET A 205 -28.81 -5.33 -18.83
N VAL A 206 -29.23 -6.20 -19.74
CA VAL A 206 -30.24 -5.89 -20.77
C VAL A 206 -31.66 -6.05 -20.23
N LEU A 207 -31.88 -6.88 -19.22
CA LEU A 207 -33.22 -7.13 -18.69
C LEU A 207 -33.75 -5.92 -17.91
N GLU A 208 -34.81 -5.32 -18.45
CA GLU A 208 -35.57 -4.27 -17.76
C GLU A 208 -36.44 -4.91 -16.68
N HIS A 209 -36.14 -4.64 -15.41
CA HIS A 209 -36.83 -5.25 -14.25
C HIS A 209 -38.03 -4.43 -13.77
N ASN A 210 -38.20 -3.20 -14.26
CA ASN A 210 -39.32 -2.35 -13.90
C ASN A 210 -40.59 -2.80 -14.66
N ARG A 211 -41.58 -3.31 -13.92
CA ARG A 211 -42.86 -3.83 -14.48
C ARG A 211 -43.62 -2.79 -15.31
N GLU A 212 -43.50 -1.50 -14.99
CA GLU A 212 -44.17 -0.42 -15.73
C GLU A 212 -43.46 -0.15 -17.07
N HIS A 213 -42.13 -0.17 -17.10
CA HIS A 213 -41.34 -0.08 -18.34
C HIS A 213 -41.52 -1.32 -19.22
N GLN A 214 -41.58 -2.52 -18.62
CA GLN A 214 -41.92 -3.75 -19.33
C GLN A 214 -43.29 -3.64 -20.00
N GLN A 215 -44.29 -3.06 -19.33
CA GLN A 215 -45.65 -2.90 -19.87
C GLN A 215 -45.78 -1.77 -20.89
N ALA A 216 -45.09 -0.64 -20.71
CA ALA A 216 -45.04 0.45 -21.69
C ALA A 216 -44.29 0.03 -22.98
N SER A 217 -43.29 -0.84 -22.84
CA SER A 217 -42.47 -1.35 -23.95
C SER A 217 -43.00 -2.67 -24.54
N LYS A 218 -44.10 -3.25 -24.03
CA LYS A 218 -44.72 -4.50 -24.53
C LYS A 218 -45.11 -4.47 -26.01
N GLN A 219 -45.22 -3.29 -26.63
CA GLN A 219 -45.47 -3.18 -28.07
C GLN A 219 -44.19 -3.21 -28.94
N LYS A 220 -42.98 -3.29 -28.35
CA LYS A 220 -41.69 -3.15 -29.07
C LYS A 220 -40.57 -4.11 -28.68
N TYR A 221 -40.79 -5.10 -27.80
CA TYR A 221 -39.68 -5.98 -27.39
C TYR A 221 -39.29 -6.97 -28.50
N GLU A 222 -38.11 -6.72 -29.04
CA GLU A 222 -37.28 -7.69 -29.75
C GLU A 222 -36.47 -8.53 -28.74
N SER A 223 -35.90 -9.68 -29.15
CA SER A 223 -35.23 -10.61 -28.23
C SER A 223 -33.98 -9.99 -27.59
N VAL A 224 -33.68 -10.38 -26.34
CA VAL A 224 -32.46 -9.98 -25.59
C VAL A 224 -31.20 -10.14 -26.44
N ASP A 225 -31.12 -11.23 -27.21
CA ASP A 225 -29.99 -11.51 -28.10
C ASP A 225 -29.79 -10.43 -29.18
N LYS A 226 -30.85 -9.82 -29.70
CA LYS A 226 -30.71 -8.73 -30.68
C LYS A 226 -30.17 -7.45 -30.05
N ILE A 227 -30.56 -7.16 -28.80
CA ILE A 227 -30.06 -5.98 -28.08
C ILE A 227 -28.58 -6.17 -27.74
N LEU A 228 -28.19 -7.36 -27.29
CA LEU A 228 -26.80 -7.74 -27.07
C LEU A 228 -25.98 -7.68 -28.35
N HIS A 229 -26.50 -8.19 -29.46
CA HIS A 229 -25.85 -8.09 -30.77
C HIS A 229 -25.67 -6.62 -31.20
N ALA A 230 -26.69 -5.77 -31.01
CA ALA A 230 -26.60 -4.34 -31.30
C ALA A 230 -25.56 -3.64 -30.41
N ALA A 231 -25.50 -3.98 -29.11
CA ALA A 231 -24.48 -3.50 -28.19
C ALA A 231 -23.07 -3.93 -28.64
N GLY A 232 -22.89 -5.21 -28.98
CA GLY A 232 -21.61 -5.75 -29.47
C GLY A 232 -21.12 -5.04 -30.73
N MET A 233 -22.02 -4.71 -31.67
CA MET A 233 -21.68 -3.93 -32.84
C MET A 233 -21.22 -2.50 -32.49
N LEU A 234 -21.94 -1.83 -31.57
CA LEU A 234 -21.55 -0.49 -31.08
C LEU A 234 -20.17 -0.55 -30.39
N PHE A 235 -19.96 -1.51 -29.51
CA PHE A 235 -18.70 -1.65 -28.78
C PHE A 235 -17.52 -2.05 -29.68
N ALA A 236 -17.73 -2.92 -30.66
CA ALA A 236 -16.68 -3.27 -31.62
C ALA A 236 -16.21 -2.04 -32.39
N HIS A 237 -17.14 -1.22 -32.90
CA HIS A 237 -16.77 0.03 -33.56
C HIS A 237 -16.10 1.00 -32.58
N GLN A 238 -16.69 1.24 -31.42
CA GLN A 238 -16.16 2.16 -30.40
C GLN A 238 -14.72 1.82 -30.02
N LEU A 239 -14.43 0.56 -29.72
CA LEU A 239 -13.09 0.11 -29.36
C LEU A 239 -12.10 0.26 -30.53
N ILE A 240 -12.45 -0.23 -31.72
CA ILE A 240 -11.56 -0.22 -32.89
C ILE A 240 -11.26 1.21 -33.36
N SER A 241 -12.24 2.10 -33.31
CA SER A 241 -12.07 3.52 -33.69
C SER A 241 -11.36 4.35 -32.61
N GLY A 242 -11.26 3.84 -31.38
CA GLY A 242 -10.70 4.57 -30.25
C GLY A 242 -11.63 5.65 -29.67
N ALA A 243 -12.91 5.64 -30.02
CA ALA A 243 -13.92 6.55 -29.47
C ALA A 243 -14.19 6.25 -27.98
N GLU A 244 -14.62 7.24 -27.20
CA GLU A 244 -15.09 7.03 -25.81
C GLU A 244 -16.52 6.47 -25.80
N GLY A 245 -17.35 6.86 -26.77
CA GLY A 245 -18.75 6.46 -26.85
C GLY A 245 -19.47 7.01 -28.08
N TYR A 246 -20.74 7.35 -27.91
CA TYR A 246 -21.59 7.90 -28.98
C TYR A 246 -22.44 9.05 -28.49
N SER A 247 -22.67 10.03 -29.35
CA SER A 247 -23.73 11.01 -29.14
C SER A 247 -25.09 10.48 -29.65
N LEU A 248 -26.15 10.77 -28.92
CA LEU A 248 -27.56 10.46 -29.24
C LEU A 248 -28.22 11.53 -30.11
N SER A 249 -27.58 12.68 -30.27
CA SER A 249 -28.04 13.82 -31.08
C SER A 249 -26.88 14.61 -31.68
N LEU A 250 -27.17 15.54 -32.59
CA LEU A 250 -26.15 16.37 -33.21
C LEU A 250 -25.52 17.39 -32.25
N GLY A 251 -26.19 17.73 -31.15
CA GLY A 251 -25.72 18.73 -30.18
C GLY A 251 -24.57 18.25 -29.30
N GLY A 252 -24.58 16.97 -28.92
CA GLY A 252 -23.56 16.30 -28.10
C GLY A 252 -22.45 15.63 -28.90
N GLU A 253 -22.39 15.84 -30.22
CA GLU A 253 -21.34 15.28 -31.07
C GLU A 253 -19.99 15.96 -30.79
N ASP A 254 -18.98 15.15 -30.50
CA ASP A 254 -17.59 15.57 -30.43
C ASP A 254 -16.67 14.51 -31.07
N GLU A 255 -15.36 14.75 -31.04
CA GLU A 255 -14.36 13.85 -31.64
C GLU A 255 -14.38 12.44 -31.02
N GLN A 256 -14.72 12.31 -29.74
CA GLN A 256 -14.75 11.05 -29.01
C GLN A 256 -16.15 10.42 -28.94
N HIS A 257 -17.18 11.17 -29.33
CA HIS A 257 -18.59 10.76 -29.28
C HIS A 257 -19.31 11.09 -30.60
N PRO A 258 -19.00 10.39 -31.69
CA PRO A 258 -19.67 10.61 -32.96
C PRO A 258 -21.18 10.34 -32.84
N PHE A 259 -21.99 11.09 -33.59
CA PHE A 259 -23.44 10.87 -33.61
C PHE A 259 -23.76 9.50 -34.24
N PHE A 260 -24.35 8.58 -33.47
CA PHE A 260 -24.47 7.17 -33.87
C PHE A 260 -25.18 6.97 -35.22
N ARG A 261 -26.15 7.83 -35.57
CA ARG A 261 -26.88 7.73 -36.84
C ARG A 261 -26.06 8.14 -38.07
N LYS A 262 -24.91 8.80 -37.90
CA LYS A 262 -23.96 9.09 -38.98
C LYS A 262 -22.95 7.97 -39.17
N VAL A 263 -22.76 7.13 -38.16
CA VAL A 263 -21.76 6.06 -38.15
C VAL A 263 -22.31 4.77 -38.75
N PHE A 264 -23.57 4.45 -38.44
CA PHE A 264 -24.20 3.20 -38.84
C PHE A 264 -25.30 3.44 -39.86
N ASP A 265 -25.22 2.70 -40.97
CA ASP A 265 -26.26 2.65 -42.01
C ASP A 265 -27.26 1.50 -41.73
N GLY A 266 -28.48 1.63 -42.27
CA GLY A 266 -29.51 0.58 -42.21
C GLY A 266 -30.51 0.70 -41.06
N ASP A 267 -31.09 -0.41 -40.61
CA ASP A 267 -32.05 -0.42 -39.49
C ASP A 267 -31.32 -0.28 -38.15
N ILE A 268 -31.26 0.96 -37.67
CA ILE A 268 -30.61 1.36 -36.42
C ILE A 268 -31.57 1.39 -35.21
N SER A 269 -32.80 0.88 -35.36
CA SER A 269 -33.81 0.89 -34.29
C SER A 269 -33.30 0.19 -33.03
N GLN A 270 -32.60 -0.94 -33.19
CA GLN A 270 -32.01 -1.72 -32.10
C GLN A 270 -30.83 -1.04 -31.42
N LEU A 271 -30.05 -0.21 -32.14
CA LEU A 271 -28.98 0.59 -31.54
C LEU A 271 -29.55 1.60 -30.55
N GLY A 272 -30.64 2.28 -30.94
CA GLY A 272 -31.33 3.23 -30.07
C GLY A 272 -31.92 2.59 -28.81
N VAL A 273 -32.31 1.31 -28.86
CA VAL A 273 -32.80 0.56 -27.69
C VAL A 273 -31.62 0.16 -26.80
N SER A 274 -30.50 -0.28 -27.39
CA SER A 274 -29.31 -0.72 -26.66
C SER A 274 -28.76 0.36 -25.72
N PHE A 275 -28.72 1.62 -26.16
CA PHE A 275 -28.29 2.78 -25.35
C PHE A 275 -29.13 3.04 -24.09
N LYS A 276 -30.29 2.38 -23.94
CA LYS A 276 -31.18 2.52 -22.77
C LYS A 276 -31.00 1.42 -21.73
N THR A 277 -30.13 0.45 -22.00
CA THR A 277 -29.82 -0.68 -21.09
C THR A 277 -28.73 -0.31 -20.09
N ASN A 278 -28.50 -1.19 -19.10
CA ASN A 278 -27.41 -1.02 -18.12
C ASN A 278 -26.02 -1.34 -18.70
N LEU A 279 -25.93 -1.64 -19.99
CA LEU A 279 -24.66 -1.79 -20.70
C LEU A 279 -23.97 -0.45 -20.97
N PHE A 280 -24.72 0.66 -20.87
CA PHE A 280 -24.22 2.01 -21.13
C PHE A 280 -24.41 2.91 -19.92
N ARG A 281 -23.49 3.85 -19.76
CA ARG A 281 -23.57 4.98 -18.82
C ARG A 281 -23.56 6.30 -19.57
N LYS A 282 -23.83 7.39 -18.86
CA LYS A 282 -23.73 8.73 -19.44
C LYS A 282 -22.27 9.14 -19.61
N GLY A 283 -21.97 9.82 -20.72
CA GLY A 283 -20.67 10.49 -20.92
C GLY A 283 -20.63 11.87 -20.26
N LYS A 284 -19.73 12.75 -20.73
CA LYS A 284 -19.56 14.11 -20.20
C LYS A 284 -20.80 14.98 -20.36
N SER A 285 -21.56 14.79 -21.44
CA SER A 285 -22.84 15.46 -21.67
C SER A 285 -24.04 14.50 -21.60
N ASP A 286 -25.23 15.06 -21.34
CA ASP A 286 -26.48 14.29 -21.23
C ASP A 286 -26.85 13.58 -22.56
N GLU A 287 -26.32 14.08 -23.68
CA GLU A 287 -26.52 13.52 -25.02
C GLU A 287 -25.52 12.41 -25.36
N GLN A 288 -24.53 12.13 -24.51
CA GLN A 288 -23.48 11.13 -24.77
C GLN A 288 -23.71 9.82 -24.00
N ARG A 289 -23.35 8.70 -24.62
CA ARG A 289 -23.39 7.37 -24.03
C ARG A 289 -22.05 6.67 -24.21
N GLU A 290 -21.52 6.18 -23.11
CA GLU A 290 -20.28 5.39 -23.05
C GLU A 290 -20.61 3.98 -22.56
N PRO A 291 -19.75 2.97 -22.81
CA PRO A 291 -19.90 1.67 -22.16
C PRO A 291 -19.89 1.82 -20.62
N ILE A 292 -20.70 1.01 -19.93
CA ILE A 292 -20.70 0.98 -18.45
C ILE A 292 -19.30 0.63 -17.91
N HIS A 293 -18.61 -0.26 -18.63
CA HIS A 293 -17.26 -0.67 -18.32
C HIS A 293 -16.57 -1.22 -19.57
N ARG A 294 -15.26 -1.02 -19.66
CA ARG A 294 -14.46 -1.44 -20.82
C ARG A 294 -14.50 -2.95 -21.05
N SER A 295 -14.37 -3.77 -20.00
CA SER A 295 -14.38 -5.23 -20.15
C SER A 295 -15.71 -5.79 -20.68
N VAL A 296 -16.84 -5.14 -20.34
CA VAL A 296 -18.16 -5.48 -20.88
C VAL A 296 -18.21 -5.18 -22.38
N ALA A 297 -17.67 -4.02 -22.78
CA ALA A 297 -17.56 -3.64 -24.18
C ALA A 297 -16.68 -4.64 -24.96
N GLU A 298 -15.51 -4.99 -24.43
CA GLU A 298 -14.56 -5.92 -25.05
C GLU A 298 -15.16 -7.32 -25.23
N PHE A 299 -15.87 -7.84 -24.22
CA PHE A 299 -16.56 -9.13 -24.30
C PHE A 299 -17.64 -9.16 -25.39
N LEU A 300 -18.58 -8.21 -25.36
CA LEU A 300 -19.69 -8.18 -26.33
C LEU A 300 -19.22 -7.85 -27.75
N ALA A 301 -18.17 -7.04 -27.89
CA ALA A 301 -17.53 -6.80 -29.17
C ALA A 301 -16.83 -8.06 -29.71
N GLY A 302 -16.16 -8.84 -28.84
CA GLY A 302 -15.56 -10.13 -29.20
C GLY A 302 -16.60 -11.12 -29.72
N GLU A 303 -17.72 -11.28 -29.01
CA GLU A 303 -18.89 -12.08 -29.42
C GLU A 303 -19.41 -11.66 -30.80
N TYR A 304 -19.59 -10.36 -31.03
CA TYR A 304 -20.05 -9.84 -32.31
C TYR A 304 -19.07 -10.14 -33.45
N LEU A 305 -17.77 -9.92 -33.24
CA LEU A 305 -16.74 -10.21 -34.25
C LEU A 305 -16.63 -11.72 -34.55
N ALA A 306 -16.75 -12.58 -33.53
CA ALA A 306 -16.79 -14.04 -33.71
C ALA A 306 -18.00 -14.47 -34.55
N GLU A 307 -19.18 -13.90 -34.28
CA GLU A 307 -20.37 -14.18 -35.10
C GLU A 307 -20.17 -13.79 -36.58
N LEU A 308 -19.54 -12.64 -36.86
CA LEU A 308 -19.24 -12.24 -38.24
C LEU A 308 -18.34 -13.28 -38.94
N VAL A 309 -17.34 -13.79 -38.24
CA VAL A 309 -16.36 -14.75 -38.81
C VAL A 309 -16.98 -16.14 -38.99
N GLU A 310 -17.68 -16.65 -37.98
CA GLU A 310 -18.17 -18.02 -37.93
C GLU A 310 -19.52 -18.19 -38.64
N LYS A 311 -20.48 -17.28 -38.40
CA LYS A 311 -21.84 -17.40 -38.94
C LYS A 311 -22.03 -16.64 -40.25
N LYS A 312 -21.35 -15.49 -40.42
CA LYS A 312 -21.45 -14.67 -41.64
C LYS A 312 -20.29 -14.91 -42.63
N GLY A 313 -19.29 -15.71 -42.25
CA GLY A 313 -18.21 -16.13 -43.13
C GLY A 313 -17.18 -15.03 -43.44
N PHE A 314 -17.07 -14.01 -42.59
CA PHE A 314 -16.06 -12.96 -42.77
C PHE A 314 -14.64 -13.55 -42.63
N PRO A 315 -13.66 -13.09 -43.42
CA PRO A 315 -12.29 -13.57 -43.29
C PRO A 315 -11.67 -13.12 -41.96
N THR A 316 -11.14 -14.08 -41.19
CA THR A 316 -10.41 -13.85 -39.94
C THR A 316 -9.32 -12.78 -40.09
N GLY A 317 -8.56 -12.83 -41.18
CA GLY A 317 -7.49 -11.87 -41.47
C GLY A 317 -7.96 -10.41 -41.56
N ARG A 318 -9.22 -10.15 -41.97
CA ARG A 318 -9.76 -8.79 -41.99
C ARG A 318 -10.06 -8.28 -40.59
N VAL A 319 -10.68 -9.11 -39.75
CA VAL A 319 -10.93 -8.77 -38.35
C VAL A 319 -9.60 -8.51 -37.63
N MET A 320 -8.62 -9.38 -37.85
CA MET A 320 -7.26 -9.21 -37.31
C MET A 320 -6.59 -7.91 -37.74
N SER A 321 -6.73 -7.51 -39.01
CA SER A 321 -6.12 -6.26 -39.51
C SER A 321 -6.64 -4.99 -38.83
N LEU A 322 -7.79 -5.05 -38.16
CA LEU A 322 -8.33 -3.93 -37.37
C LEU A 322 -7.71 -3.84 -35.97
N MET A 323 -7.07 -4.92 -35.49
CA MET A 323 -6.54 -5.02 -34.13
C MET A 323 -5.01 -5.12 -34.08
N THR A 324 -4.34 -5.35 -35.21
CA THR A 324 -2.90 -5.54 -35.28
C THR A 324 -2.19 -4.37 -35.97
N ALA A 325 -0.98 -4.04 -35.49
CA ALA A 325 -0.08 -3.10 -36.14
C ALA A 325 0.65 -3.74 -37.35
N ALA A 326 1.44 -2.95 -38.08
CA ALA A 326 2.14 -3.38 -39.29
C ALA A 326 3.17 -4.51 -39.06
N ASP A 327 3.69 -4.63 -37.84
CA ASP A 327 4.56 -5.72 -37.40
C ASP A 327 3.79 -7.00 -37.04
N GLY A 328 2.46 -6.94 -37.06
CA GLY A 328 1.57 -8.04 -36.71
C GLY A 328 1.33 -8.23 -35.21
N GLY A 329 1.85 -7.34 -34.35
CA GLY A 329 1.54 -7.30 -32.93
C GLY A 329 0.16 -6.70 -32.66
N VAL A 330 -0.50 -7.14 -31.60
CA VAL A 330 -1.82 -6.60 -31.20
C VAL A 330 -1.63 -5.20 -30.59
N VAL A 331 -2.42 -4.24 -31.05
CA VAL A 331 -2.38 -2.86 -30.58
C VAL A 331 -2.79 -2.82 -29.11
N THR A 332 -1.98 -2.20 -28.24
CA THR A 332 -2.10 -2.32 -26.77
C THR A 332 -3.51 -2.07 -26.23
N PRO A 333 -4.24 -1.00 -26.62
CA PRO A 333 -5.63 -0.79 -26.20
C PRO A 333 -6.61 -1.90 -26.66
N LEU A 334 -6.32 -2.62 -27.73
CA LEU A 334 -7.21 -3.63 -28.31
C LEU A 334 -6.92 -5.04 -27.80
N ARG A 335 -5.95 -5.23 -26.90
CA ARG A 335 -5.58 -6.55 -26.36
C ARG A 335 -6.75 -7.25 -25.66
N GLY A 336 -7.60 -6.51 -24.95
CA GLY A 336 -8.79 -7.08 -24.31
C GLY A 336 -9.84 -7.56 -25.31
N LEU A 337 -10.14 -6.75 -26.32
CA LEU A 337 -11.02 -7.13 -27.44
C LEU A 337 -10.47 -8.36 -28.17
N PHE A 338 -9.19 -8.34 -28.50
CA PHE A 338 -8.50 -9.44 -29.17
C PHE A 338 -8.60 -10.73 -28.35
N ALA A 339 -8.32 -10.67 -27.04
CA ALA A 339 -8.39 -11.84 -26.17
C ALA A 339 -9.80 -12.44 -26.13
N TRP A 340 -10.84 -11.62 -25.98
CA TRP A 340 -12.22 -12.09 -26.01
C TRP A 340 -12.62 -12.66 -27.36
N PHE A 341 -12.22 -12.03 -28.46
CA PHE A 341 -12.42 -12.58 -29.80
C PHE A 341 -11.78 -13.95 -29.95
N VAL A 342 -10.54 -14.15 -29.48
CA VAL A 342 -9.85 -15.46 -29.53
C VAL A 342 -10.52 -16.49 -28.62
N THR A 343 -11.02 -16.07 -27.45
CA THR A 343 -11.78 -16.92 -26.54
C THR A 343 -13.03 -17.47 -27.23
N VAL A 344 -13.85 -16.60 -27.80
CA VAL A 344 -15.18 -16.98 -28.31
C VAL A 344 -15.18 -17.48 -29.76
N CYS A 345 -14.19 -17.09 -30.58
CA CYS A 345 -14.04 -17.56 -31.96
C CYS A 345 -13.18 -18.84 -31.99
N ALA A 346 -13.79 -19.98 -32.32
CA ALA A 346 -13.08 -21.24 -32.49
C ALA A 346 -12.35 -21.32 -33.83
N LYS A 347 -12.86 -20.65 -34.86
CA LYS A 347 -12.24 -20.65 -36.19
C LYS A 347 -10.86 -20.00 -36.18
N ASP A 348 -9.87 -20.71 -36.71
CA ASP A 348 -8.45 -20.30 -36.82
C ASP A 348 -7.76 -19.98 -35.47
N ARG A 349 -8.37 -20.32 -34.33
CA ARG A 349 -7.88 -19.96 -32.97
C ARG A 349 -6.40 -20.28 -32.76
N ASP A 350 -5.98 -21.47 -33.17
CA ASP A 350 -4.60 -21.98 -32.99
C ASP A 350 -3.55 -21.10 -33.68
N ILE A 351 -3.94 -20.41 -34.76
CA ILE A 351 -3.07 -19.49 -35.49
C ILE A 351 -3.09 -18.11 -34.83
N ILE A 352 -4.29 -17.63 -34.47
CA ILE A 352 -4.49 -16.28 -33.97
C ILE A 352 -3.86 -16.10 -32.58
N VAL A 353 -3.97 -17.11 -31.71
CA VAL A 353 -3.47 -17.05 -30.32
C VAL A 353 -1.98 -16.69 -30.23
N THR A 354 -1.19 -17.07 -31.23
CA THR A 354 0.26 -16.80 -31.31
C THR A 354 0.61 -15.31 -31.45
N ARG A 355 -0.37 -14.46 -31.80
CA ARG A 355 -0.16 -13.02 -32.00
C ARG A 355 0.01 -12.24 -30.69
N ASP A 356 -0.66 -12.68 -29.64
CA ASP A 356 -0.51 -12.11 -28.30
C ASP A 356 -0.95 -13.16 -27.25
N PRO A 357 -0.14 -14.22 -27.06
CA PRO A 357 -0.49 -15.32 -26.15
C PRO A 357 -0.64 -14.83 -24.71
N HIS A 358 0.17 -13.85 -24.30
CA HIS A 358 0.09 -13.27 -22.96
C HIS A 358 -1.22 -12.48 -22.75
N GLY A 359 -1.65 -11.69 -23.75
CA GLY A 359 -2.90 -10.95 -23.68
C GLY A 359 -4.12 -11.86 -23.63
N VAL A 360 -4.10 -12.98 -24.36
CA VAL A 360 -5.18 -13.98 -24.33
C VAL A 360 -5.36 -14.54 -22.91
N VAL A 361 -4.28 -14.90 -22.22
CA VAL A 361 -4.35 -15.40 -20.83
C VAL A 361 -4.85 -14.33 -19.87
N LEU A 362 -4.38 -13.09 -19.99
CA LEU A 362 -4.71 -12.02 -19.03
C LEU A 362 -6.15 -11.51 -19.17
N TYR A 363 -6.61 -11.29 -20.40
CA TYR A 363 -7.84 -10.55 -20.65
C TYR A 363 -9.01 -11.43 -21.07
N GLY A 364 -8.74 -12.61 -21.64
CA GLY A 364 -9.76 -13.54 -22.10
C GLY A 364 -10.12 -14.57 -21.05
N ASP A 365 -10.58 -15.71 -21.55
CA ASP A 365 -10.81 -16.94 -20.82
C ASP A 365 -10.33 -18.13 -21.68
N VAL A 366 -9.40 -18.91 -21.14
CA VAL A 366 -8.84 -20.09 -21.81
C VAL A 366 -9.32 -21.40 -21.19
N THR A 367 -10.26 -21.34 -20.24
CA THR A 367 -10.76 -22.52 -19.51
C THR A 367 -11.36 -23.54 -20.47
N SER A 368 -12.11 -23.08 -21.47
CA SER A 368 -12.79 -23.89 -22.49
C SER A 368 -11.88 -24.40 -23.63
N PHE A 369 -10.60 -24.03 -23.64
CA PHE A 369 -9.66 -24.50 -24.67
C PHE A 369 -9.35 -25.99 -24.47
N SER A 370 -9.17 -26.72 -25.56
CA SER A 370 -8.71 -28.12 -25.49
C SER A 370 -7.28 -28.20 -24.94
N VAL A 371 -6.87 -29.39 -24.50
CA VAL A 371 -5.49 -29.65 -24.03
C VAL A 371 -4.47 -29.22 -25.08
N GLU A 372 -4.69 -29.54 -26.35
CA GLU A 372 -3.80 -29.20 -27.46
C GLU A 372 -3.68 -27.68 -27.64
N GLN A 373 -4.80 -26.96 -27.49
CA GLN A 373 -4.84 -25.50 -27.59
C GLN A 373 -4.12 -24.82 -26.42
N LYS A 374 -4.33 -25.32 -25.20
CA LYS A 374 -3.60 -24.84 -24.01
C LYS A 374 -2.10 -25.13 -24.13
N GLN A 375 -1.72 -26.30 -24.65
CA GLN A 375 -0.33 -26.65 -24.90
C GLN A 375 0.31 -25.75 -25.98
N ALA A 376 -0.41 -25.47 -27.07
CA ALA A 376 0.04 -24.53 -28.10
C ALA A 376 0.23 -23.11 -27.53
N LEU A 377 -0.69 -22.67 -26.66
CA LEU A 377 -0.59 -21.40 -25.95
C LEU A 377 0.62 -21.35 -25.01
N LEU A 378 0.88 -22.39 -24.23
CA LEU A 378 2.08 -22.51 -23.39
C LEU A 378 3.37 -22.45 -24.22
N ASN A 379 3.39 -23.10 -25.39
CA ASN A 379 4.53 -23.03 -26.31
C ASN A 379 4.71 -21.61 -26.85
N ALA A 380 3.63 -20.92 -27.23
CA ALA A 380 3.68 -19.53 -27.69
C ALA A 380 4.17 -18.56 -26.59
N LEU A 381 3.79 -18.79 -25.32
CA LEU A 381 4.34 -18.03 -24.18
C LEU A 381 5.84 -18.27 -24.00
N ARG A 382 6.31 -19.51 -24.19
CA ARG A 382 7.74 -19.83 -24.17
C ARG A 382 8.50 -19.14 -25.31
N GLU A 383 7.96 -19.14 -26.53
CA GLU A 383 8.55 -18.42 -27.66
C GLU A 383 8.64 -16.90 -27.38
N GLU A 384 7.66 -16.33 -26.70
CA GLU A 384 7.72 -14.92 -26.29
C GLU A 384 8.81 -14.68 -25.24
N ALA A 385 8.96 -15.60 -24.29
CA ALA A 385 10.05 -15.57 -23.31
C ALA A 385 11.45 -15.73 -23.94
N GLU A 386 11.57 -16.43 -25.07
CA GLU A 386 12.82 -16.53 -25.84
C GLU A 386 13.21 -15.18 -26.45
N LYS A 387 12.23 -14.37 -26.88
CA LYS A 387 12.48 -13.00 -27.38
C LYS A 387 12.80 -12.03 -26.25
N HIS A 388 12.04 -12.10 -25.16
CA HIS A 388 12.17 -11.23 -24.01
C HIS A 388 11.76 -11.95 -22.72
N ALA A 389 12.76 -12.36 -21.92
CA ALA A 389 12.53 -13.12 -20.69
C ALA A 389 11.64 -12.40 -19.66
N GLY A 390 11.61 -11.06 -19.70
CA GLY A 390 10.76 -10.24 -18.86
C GLY A 390 9.40 -9.93 -19.47
N PHE A 391 8.85 -10.71 -20.43
CA PHE A 391 7.60 -10.36 -21.13
C PHE A 391 6.38 -10.14 -20.21
N ARG A 392 6.50 -10.54 -18.94
CA ARG A 392 5.52 -10.34 -17.86
C ARG A 392 5.81 -9.13 -16.94
N SER A 393 6.95 -8.45 -17.08
CA SER A 393 7.39 -7.40 -16.14
C SER A 393 6.48 -6.16 -16.14
N GLU A 394 5.71 -5.95 -17.20
CA GLU A 394 4.76 -4.85 -17.32
C GLU A 394 3.40 -5.16 -16.67
N ASN A 395 3.07 -6.43 -16.42
CA ASN A 395 1.77 -6.81 -15.84
C ASN A 395 1.90 -8.04 -14.91
N TRP A 396 1.87 -7.79 -13.60
CA TRP A 396 2.15 -8.76 -12.54
C TRP A 396 0.93 -9.58 -12.08
N VAL A 397 -0.21 -9.45 -12.74
CA VAL A 397 -1.45 -10.13 -12.33
C VAL A 397 -1.38 -11.62 -12.68
N ALA A 398 -1.35 -12.48 -11.65
CA ALA A 398 -1.20 -13.92 -11.79
C ALA A 398 -2.52 -14.70 -11.85
N SER A 399 -3.62 -14.17 -11.31
CA SER A 399 -4.89 -14.91 -11.21
C SER A 399 -5.48 -15.41 -12.53
N PRO A 400 -5.38 -14.69 -13.68
CA PRO A 400 -5.92 -15.17 -14.96
C PRO A 400 -5.25 -16.45 -15.48
N PHE A 401 -4.01 -16.73 -15.07
CA PHE A 401 -3.33 -17.97 -15.44
C PHE A 401 -4.05 -19.22 -14.91
N GLY A 402 -4.86 -19.08 -13.85
CA GLY A 402 -5.68 -20.18 -13.32
C GLY A 402 -6.57 -20.86 -14.35
N ALA A 403 -6.99 -20.15 -15.40
CA ALA A 403 -7.80 -20.71 -16.50
C ALA A 403 -7.04 -21.77 -17.34
N LEU A 404 -5.70 -21.78 -17.29
CA LEU A 404 -4.89 -22.84 -17.91
C LEU A 404 -4.91 -24.13 -17.10
N ALA A 405 -5.24 -24.06 -15.80
CA ALA A 405 -5.19 -25.19 -14.88
C ALA A 405 -6.55 -25.89 -14.78
N THR A 406 -6.86 -26.70 -15.81
CA THR A 406 -8.02 -27.61 -15.83
C THR A 406 -7.62 -29.06 -15.48
N PRO A 407 -8.56 -29.92 -15.03
CA PRO A 407 -8.23 -31.27 -14.54
C PRO A 407 -7.46 -32.17 -15.53
N ASP A 408 -7.60 -31.93 -16.82
CA ASP A 408 -6.95 -32.63 -17.94
C ASP A 408 -5.51 -32.17 -18.23
N MET A 409 -5.00 -31.13 -17.55
CA MET A 409 -3.67 -30.54 -17.80
C MET A 409 -2.54 -31.11 -16.94
N GLU A 410 -2.80 -32.09 -16.06
CA GLU A 410 -1.80 -32.61 -15.11
C GLU A 410 -0.53 -33.10 -15.80
N GLU A 411 -0.66 -33.93 -16.84
CA GLU A 411 0.50 -34.50 -17.56
C GLU A 411 1.27 -33.42 -18.34
N VAL A 412 0.56 -32.43 -18.93
CA VAL A 412 1.21 -31.31 -19.62
C VAL A 412 2.04 -30.46 -18.64
N PHE A 413 1.50 -30.19 -17.45
CA PHE A 413 2.21 -29.45 -16.42
C PHE A 413 3.39 -30.26 -15.87
N ARG A 414 3.24 -31.58 -15.66
CA ARG A 414 4.32 -32.50 -15.30
C ARG A 414 5.50 -32.37 -16.27
N ASP A 415 5.22 -32.47 -17.57
CA ASP A 415 6.23 -32.37 -18.63
C ASP A 415 6.95 -31.02 -18.63
N VAL A 416 6.28 -29.93 -18.26
CA VAL A 416 6.90 -28.60 -18.18
C VAL A 416 7.79 -28.47 -16.94
N ILE A 417 7.32 -28.90 -15.78
CA ILE A 417 8.03 -28.70 -14.51
C ILE A 417 9.23 -29.64 -14.33
N GLU A 418 9.13 -30.87 -14.85
CA GLU A 418 10.18 -31.90 -14.71
C GLU A 418 11.28 -31.77 -15.77
N LYS A 419 11.10 -30.91 -16.79
CA LYS A 419 12.13 -30.66 -17.81
C LYS A 419 13.43 -30.14 -17.18
N PRO A 420 14.60 -30.67 -17.59
CA PRO A 420 15.89 -30.29 -17.04
C PRO A 420 16.41 -28.92 -17.51
N SER A 421 15.78 -28.29 -18.51
CA SER A 421 16.26 -26.99 -19.01
C SER A 421 16.12 -25.88 -17.97
N ARG A 422 17.10 -24.96 -17.95
CA ARG A 422 17.20 -23.83 -17.02
C ARG A 422 17.47 -22.50 -17.73
N ASP A 423 17.36 -22.45 -19.05
CA ASP A 423 17.38 -21.19 -19.80
C ASP A 423 16.20 -20.29 -19.38
N ASN A 424 16.34 -18.98 -19.63
CA ASN A 424 15.35 -17.99 -19.18
C ASN A 424 13.94 -18.27 -19.70
N ALA A 425 13.78 -18.74 -20.94
CA ALA A 425 12.47 -19.03 -21.50
C ALA A 425 11.83 -20.25 -20.84
N SER A 426 12.60 -21.31 -20.59
CA SER A 426 12.13 -22.47 -19.85
C SER A 426 11.75 -22.14 -18.41
N GLN A 427 12.49 -21.25 -17.74
CA GLN A 427 12.14 -20.83 -16.38
C GLN A 427 10.88 -19.95 -16.36
N ALA A 428 10.74 -19.01 -17.30
CA ALA A 428 9.54 -18.19 -17.43
C ALA A 428 8.29 -19.02 -17.75
N LEU A 429 8.43 -20.09 -18.55
CA LEU A 429 7.33 -21.03 -18.79
C LEU A 429 6.91 -21.78 -17.52
N VAL A 430 7.88 -22.28 -16.74
CA VAL A 430 7.59 -22.92 -15.45
C VAL A 430 6.90 -21.94 -14.50
N ASP A 431 7.34 -20.69 -14.47
CA ASP A 431 6.71 -19.62 -13.68
C ASP A 431 5.23 -19.40 -14.08
N CYS A 432 4.92 -19.42 -15.38
CA CYS A 432 3.52 -19.37 -15.86
C CYS A 432 2.69 -20.57 -15.38
N VAL A 433 3.26 -21.79 -15.41
CA VAL A 433 2.60 -23.00 -14.91
C VAL A 433 2.41 -22.94 -13.39
N MET A 434 3.38 -22.39 -12.65
CA MET A 434 3.26 -22.17 -11.22
C MET A 434 2.11 -21.23 -10.89
N ASP A 435 1.95 -20.11 -11.61
CA ASP A 435 0.82 -19.21 -11.42
C ASP A 435 -0.52 -19.87 -11.79
N ALA A 436 -0.54 -20.66 -12.87
CA ALA A 436 -1.72 -21.44 -13.24
C ALA A 436 -2.14 -22.39 -12.12
N MET A 437 -1.20 -23.17 -11.57
CA MET A 437 -1.47 -24.08 -10.46
C MET A 437 -1.82 -23.35 -9.15
N GLN A 438 -1.25 -22.18 -8.89
CA GLN A 438 -1.55 -21.37 -7.70
C GLN A 438 -2.99 -20.84 -7.71
N HIS A 439 -3.55 -20.56 -8.89
CA HIS A 439 -4.87 -19.94 -9.04
C HIS A 439 -5.96 -20.84 -9.62
N GLY A 440 -5.63 -22.02 -10.14
CA GLY A 440 -6.58 -23.00 -10.68
C GLY A 440 -6.78 -24.23 -9.80
N VAL A 441 -7.09 -25.37 -10.42
CA VAL A 441 -7.36 -26.63 -9.70
C VAL A 441 -6.09 -27.21 -9.06
N ALA A 442 -6.26 -28.00 -8.00
CA ALA A 442 -5.17 -28.73 -7.37
C ALA A 442 -4.77 -29.95 -8.20
N TYR A 443 -3.46 -30.28 -8.20
CA TYR A 443 -2.89 -31.44 -8.91
C TYR A 443 -2.10 -32.33 -7.94
N PRO A 444 -2.77 -33.18 -7.14
CA PRO A 444 -2.10 -34.05 -6.17
C PRO A 444 -1.03 -34.96 -6.79
N GLY A 445 -1.18 -35.33 -8.07
CA GLY A 445 -0.18 -36.11 -8.80
C GLY A 445 1.16 -35.39 -9.01
N LEU A 446 1.25 -34.08 -8.76
CA LEU A 446 2.44 -33.24 -8.94
C LEU A 446 3.15 -32.88 -7.64
N ASP A 447 2.66 -33.29 -6.47
CA ASP A 447 3.20 -32.86 -5.17
C ASP A 447 4.69 -33.18 -4.99
N LYS A 448 5.11 -34.37 -5.42
CA LYS A 448 6.53 -34.77 -5.37
C LYS A 448 7.40 -33.87 -6.24
N SER A 449 6.89 -33.49 -7.40
CA SER A 449 7.58 -32.65 -8.37
C SER A 449 7.64 -31.19 -7.86
N LEU A 450 6.56 -30.69 -7.26
CA LEU A 450 6.53 -29.40 -6.57
C LEU A 450 7.50 -29.36 -5.38
N TRP A 451 7.50 -30.39 -4.53
CA TRP A 451 8.41 -30.48 -3.39
C TRP A 451 9.88 -30.50 -3.83
N SER A 452 10.19 -31.18 -4.94
CA SER A 452 11.51 -31.17 -5.57
C SER A 452 11.88 -29.76 -6.05
N LEU A 453 10.96 -29.05 -6.71
CA LEU A 453 11.16 -27.67 -7.17
C LEU A 453 11.49 -26.71 -6.02
N VAL A 454 10.81 -26.81 -4.87
CA VAL A 454 11.10 -25.96 -3.70
C VAL A 454 12.57 -26.05 -3.29
N LYS A 455 13.17 -27.24 -3.39
CA LYS A 455 14.57 -27.52 -3.01
C LYS A 455 15.58 -27.29 -4.13
N ASP A 456 15.13 -27.08 -5.36
CA ASP A 456 16.01 -26.89 -6.53
C ASP A 456 16.53 -25.45 -6.59
N HIS A 457 17.74 -25.24 -6.06
CA HIS A 457 18.43 -23.94 -6.07
C HIS A 457 18.81 -23.44 -7.48
N THR A 458 18.69 -24.27 -8.53
CA THR A 458 18.92 -23.84 -9.92
C THR A 458 17.70 -23.16 -10.55
N ARG A 459 16.53 -23.21 -9.88
CA ARG A 459 15.30 -22.52 -10.29
C ARG A 459 15.24 -21.11 -9.72
N TRP A 460 14.56 -20.20 -10.44
CA TRP A 460 14.30 -18.85 -9.95
C TRP A 460 13.60 -18.85 -8.59
N PRO A 461 13.95 -17.91 -7.69
CA PRO A 461 13.33 -17.81 -6.36
C PRO A 461 11.80 -17.72 -6.39
N GLY A 462 11.24 -17.03 -7.40
CA GLY A 462 9.79 -16.92 -7.61
C GLY A 462 9.11 -18.28 -7.77
N ILE A 463 9.62 -19.12 -8.68
CA ILE A 463 9.14 -20.49 -8.93
C ILE A 463 9.14 -21.32 -7.65
N ARG A 464 10.26 -21.30 -6.92
CA ARG A 464 10.42 -22.07 -5.68
C ARG A 464 9.41 -21.60 -4.62
N GLY A 465 9.23 -20.29 -4.49
CA GLY A 465 8.28 -19.69 -3.56
C GLY A 465 6.83 -19.99 -3.94
N THR A 466 6.48 -19.97 -5.23
CA THR A 466 5.13 -20.31 -5.69
C THR A 466 4.82 -21.79 -5.50
N ALA A 467 5.76 -22.69 -5.82
CA ALA A 467 5.61 -24.13 -5.55
C ALA A 467 5.33 -24.40 -4.06
N LEU A 468 6.03 -23.70 -3.16
CA LEU A 468 5.82 -23.82 -1.72
C LEU A 468 4.43 -23.33 -1.29
N ARG A 469 3.97 -22.19 -1.83
CA ARG A 469 2.62 -21.67 -1.55
C ARG A 469 1.52 -22.60 -2.05
N ILE A 470 1.70 -23.27 -3.18
CA ILE A 470 0.75 -24.28 -3.68
C ILE A 470 0.63 -25.42 -2.67
N LEU A 471 1.77 -25.98 -2.22
CA LEU A 471 1.78 -27.08 -1.24
C LEU A 471 1.18 -26.66 0.10
N LEU A 472 1.45 -25.44 0.58
CA LEU A 472 0.84 -24.91 1.81
C LEU A 472 -0.67 -24.74 1.65
N ARG A 473 -1.14 -24.17 0.53
CA ARG A 473 -2.58 -24.03 0.24
C ARG A 473 -3.30 -25.38 0.29
N ASP A 474 -2.69 -26.42 -0.30
CA ASP A 474 -3.35 -27.72 -0.47
C ASP A 474 -3.24 -28.61 0.77
N TYR A 475 -2.21 -28.43 1.61
CA TYR A 475 -1.87 -29.38 2.68
C TYR A 475 -1.62 -28.80 4.07
N LEU A 476 -1.69 -27.48 4.29
CA LEU A 476 -1.45 -26.91 5.63
C LEU A 476 -2.42 -27.44 6.70
N ASP A 477 -3.69 -27.65 6.32
CA ASP A 477 -4.70 -28.22 7.23
C ASP A 477 -4.58 -29.75 7.38
N ALA A 478 -3.76 -30.41 6.55
CA ALA A 478 -3.49 -31.84 6.65
C ALA A 478 -2.33 -32.09 7.61
N SER A 479 -2.62 -32.71 8.77
CA SER A 479 -1.64 -32.94 9.86
C SER A 479 -0.34 -33.59 9.40
N ASP A 480 -0.40 -34.46 8.39
CA ASP A 480 0.71 -35.28 7.95
C ASP A 480 1.79 -34.48 7.19
N TRP A 481 1.45 -33.30 6.66
CA TRP A 481 2.40 -32.43 5.95
C TRP A 481 3.09 -31.43 6.87
N ASN A 482 2.54 -31.14 8.05
CA ASN A 482 3.12 -30.18 8.99
C ASN A 482 4.54 -30.57 9.41
N GLU A 483 4.81 -31.86 9.63
CA GLU A 483 6.17 -32.35 9.93
C GLU A 483 7.14 -32.11 8.76
N SER A 484 6.66 -32.26 7.52
CA SER A 484 7.48 -32.00 6.33
C SER A 484 7.81 -30.51 6.20
N PHE A 485 6.84 -29.62 6.41
CA PHE A 485 7.06 -28.17 6.38
C PHE A 485 7.99 -27.70 7.50
N LEU A 486 7.84 -28.23 8.73
CA LEU A 486 8.75 -27.94 9.84
C LEU A 486 10.17 -28.45 9.55
N THR A 487 10.31 -29.65 8.98
CA THR A 487 11.61 -30.20 8.58
C THR A 487 12.28 -29.32 7.52
N LEU A 488 11.51 -28.81 6.56
CA LEU A 488 12.01 -27.86 5.56
C LEU A 488 12.40 -26.51 6.19
N LEU A 489 11.58 -25.98 7.10
CA LEU A 489 11.85 -24.75 7.84
C LEU A 489 13.19 -24.86 8.60
N ASP A 490 13.41 -25.97 9.30
CA ASP A 490 14.68 -26.24 10.00
C ASP A 490 15.86 -26.36 9.04
N ALA A 491 15.68 -27.07 7.92
CA ALA A 491 16.72 -27.23 6.91
C ALA A 491 17.11 -25.88 6.27
N LEU A 492 16.14 -24.99 6.02
CA LEU A 492 16.39 -23.64 5.51
C LEU A 492 17.14 -22.77 6.54
N ASN A 493 16.76 -22.87 7.82
CA ASN A 493 17.41 -22.11 8.89
C ASN A 493 18.86 -22.56 9.13
N ARG A 494 19.13 -23.87 9.04
CA ARG A 494 20.49 -24.43 9.14
C ARG A 494 21.34 -24.20 7.89
N GLY A 495 20.74 -23.83 6.77
CA GLY A 495 21.41 -23.70 5.48
C GLY A 495 21.62 -25.02 4.74
N ASP A 496 20.96 -26.10 5.16
CA ASP A 496 20.94 -27.40 4.46
C ASP A 496 20.25 -27.28 3.08
N VAL A 497 19.30 -26.35 2.96
CA VAL A 497 18.62 -25.96 1.71
C VAL A 497 18.93 -24.50 1.43
N GLU A 498 19.41 -24.19 0.23
CA GLU A 498 19.77 -22.82 -0.13
C GLU A 498 18.53 -21.92 -0.21
N ASP A 499 18.55 -20.80 0.51
CA ASP A 499 17.59 -19.70 0.43
C ASP A 499 18.35 -18.39 0.65
N ARG A 500 18.84 -17.79 -0.44
CA ARG A 500 19.79 -16.65 -0.40
C ARG A 500 19.17 -15.36 0.15
N ASP A 501 17.85 -15.28 0.12
CA ASP A 501 17.07 -14.06 0.39
C ASP A 501 16.03 -14.25 1.51
N ASP A 502 16.07 -15.39 2.21
CA ASP A 502 15.11 -15.82 3.24
C ASP A 502 13.64 -15.86 2.77
N ASN A 503 13.40 -15.93 1.46
CA ASN A 503 12.04 -15.85 0.92
C ASN A 503 11.23 -17.11 1.20
N LEU A 504 11.83 -18.30 1.10
CA LEU A 504 11.13 -19.56 1.42
C LEU A 504 10.90 -19.66 2.92
N LEU A 505 11.89 -19.27 3.71
CA LEU A 505 11.77 -19.20 5.17
C LEU A 505 10.63 -18.26 5.57
N GLY A 506 10.57 -17.07 4.99
CA GLY A 506 9.51 -16.09 5.25
C GLY A 506 8.11 -16.57 4.85
N ILE A 507 7.98 -17.35 3.76
CA ILE A 507 6.71 -17.97 3.37
C ILE A 507 6.26 -18.96 4.45
N LEU A 508 7.13 -19.89 4.85
CA LEU A 508 6.81 -20.87 5.89
C LEU A 508 6.45 -20.21 7.23
N LEU A 509 7.23 -19.22 7.67
CA LEU A 509 6.93 -18.50 8.90
C LEU A 509 5.55 -17.83 8.83
N THR A 510 5.22 -17.24 7.68
CA THR A 510 3.93 -16.59 7.48
C THR A 510 2.78 -17.58 7.64
N ASP A 511 2.86 -18.75 7.01
CA ASP A 511 1.72 -19.69 6.97
C ASP A 511 1.67 -20.64 8.18
N LEU A 512 2.82 -21.00 8.78
CA LEU A 512 2.88 -21.89 9.94
C LEU A 512 2.61 -21.17 11.27
N TYR A 513 2.82 -19.86 11.36
CA TYR A 513 2.54 -19.09 12.58
C TYR A 513 1.15 -18.45 12.53
N PRO A 514 0.36 -18.47 13.63
CA PRO A 514 0.62 -19.06 14.94
C PRO A 514 0.01 -20.46 15.13
N THR A 515 -0.48 -21.09 14.06
CA THR A 515 -1.29 -22.32 14.13
C THR A 515 -0.46 -23.58 14.36
N VAL A 516 0.68 -23.69 13.69
CA VAL A 516 1.62 -24.82 13.79
C VAL A 516 2.82 -24.45 14.68
N LEU A 517 3.33 -23.22 14.55
CA LEU A 517 4.46 -22.71 15.33
C LEU A 517 3.99 -21.97 16.58
N SER A 518 4.49 -22.41 17.74
CA SER A 518 4.37 -21.65 18.99
C SER A 518 5.26 -20.41 19.00
N VAL A 519 4.99 -19.50 19.94
CA VAL A 519 5.80 -18.29 20.18
C VAL A 519 7.27 -18.63 20.47
N ASN A 520 7.51 -19.70 21.23
CA ASN A 520 8.88 -20.09 21.56
C ASN A 520 9.63 -20.60 20.32
N GLN A 521 8.95 -21.37 19.45
CA GLN A 521 9.55 -21.93 18.24
C GLN A 521 9.77 -20.86 17.16
N VAL A 522 8.81 -19.96 16.94
CA VAL A 522 8.93 -18.95 15.87
C VAL A 522 10.17 -18.07 16.07
N LEU A 523 10.50 -17.75 17.33
CA LEU A 523 11.67 -16.95 17.69
C LEU A 523 13.01 -17.67 17.44
N ASP A 524 13.04 -19.01 17.30
CA ASP A 524 14.24 -19.77 16.94
C ASP A 524 14.70 -19.48 15.50
N TYR A 525 13.82 -18.92 14.66
CA TYR A 525 14.07 -18.57 13.26
C TYR A 525 14.36 -17.08 13.05
N LEU A 526 14.44 -16.30 14.14
CA LEU A 526 14.81 -14.89 14.08
C LEU A 526 16.33 -14.74 13.94
N HIS A 527 16.79 -14.19 12.81
CA HIS A 527 18.18 -13.91 12.52
C HIS A 527 18.32 -12.61 11.70
N THR A 528 19.56 -12.15 11.51
CA THR A 528 19.85 -11.02 10.60
C THR A 528 19.51 -11.46 9.18
N PRO A 529 18.70 -10.69 8.43
CA PRO A 529 18.35 -11.05 7.06
C PRO A 529 19.59 -11.31 6.21
N LYS A 530 19.58 -12.36 5.39
CA LYS A 530 20.70 -12.66 4.48
C LYS A 530 20.90 -11.56 3.42
N ASN A 531 19.84 -10.85 3.08
CA ASN A 531 19.86 -9.71 2.16
C ASN A 531 19.17 -8.49 2.80
N ASP A 532 19.98 -7.64 3.43
CA ASP A 532 19.51 -6.43 4.13
C ASP A 532 18.90 -5.36 3.22
N SER A 533 19.08 -5.45 1.90
CA SER A 533 18.47 -4.52 0.93
C SER A 533 17.05 -4.95 0.52
N LEU A 534 16.74 -6.25 0.61
CA LEU A 534 15.50 -6.82 0.12
C LEU A 534 14.33 -6.58 1.09
N ILE A 535 13.20 -6.09 0.59
CA ILE A 535 11.92 -6.09 1.31
C ILE A 535 11.15 -7.34 0.88
N GLY A 536 11.61 -8.49 1.38
CA GLY A 536 11.10 -9.82 1.02
C GLY A 536 10.08 -10.38 1.99
N ARG A 537 9.74 -11.67 1.82
CA ARG A 537 8.75 -12.36 2.66
C ARG A 537 9.19 -12.46 4.12
N TYR A 538 10.46 -12.71 4.39
CA TYR A 538 11.00 -12.76 5.75
C TYR A 538 10.87 -11.42 6.47
N HIS A 539 11.25 -10.33 5.79
CA HIS A 539 11.11 -8.98 6.35
C HIS A 539 9.64 -8.64 6.61
N ASN A 540 8.75 -8.94 5.68
CA ASN A 540 7.32 -8.70 5.84
C ASN A 540 6.77 -9.47 7.06
N PHE A 541 7.18 -10.73 7.21
CA PHE A 541 6.78 -11.54 8.36
C PHE A 541 7.09 -10.86 9.69
N TRP A 542 8.36 -10.50 9.92
CA TRP A 542 8.78 -9.89 11.19
C TRP A 542 8.28 -8.46 11.39
N SER A 543 8.11 -7.68 10.33
CA SER A 543 7.71 -6.27 10.46
C SER A 543 6.19 -6.05 10.53
N ARG A 544 5.39 -7.02 10.05
CA ARG A 544 3.93 -6.91 9.90
C ARG A 544 3.18 -8.17 10.31
N GLU A 545 3.44 -9.32 9.66
CA GLU A 545 2.58 -10.51 9.80
C GLU A 545 2.61 -11.10 11.21
N LEU A 546 3.77 -11.14 11.88
CA LEU A 546 3.88 -11.64 13.24
C LEU A 546 2.90 -10.92 14.16
N LEU A 547 2.84 -9.58 14.10
CA LEU A 547 1.97 -8.77 14.94
C LEU A 547 0.50 -8.86 14.50
N SER A 548 0.21 -8.81 13.19
CA SER A 548 -1.17 -8.89 12.69
C SER A 548 -1.85 -10.22 13.04
N LYS A 549 -1.07 -11.31 13.12
CA LYS A 549 -1.55 -12.65 13.49
C LYS A 549 -1.47 -12.96 14.99
N SER A 550 -0.89 -12.08 15.81
CA SER A 550 -0.75 -12.30 17.25
C SER A 550 -1.93 -11.74 18.03
N SER A 551 -2.55 -12.57 18.88
CA SER A 551 -3.50 -12.07 19.88
C SER A 551 -2.79 -11.24 20.95
N LYS A 552 -3.54 -10.48 21.73
CA LYS A 552 -3.00 -9.73 22.88
C LYS A 552 -2.28 -10.66 23.87
N GLU A 553 -2.74 -11.90 24.10
CA GLU A 553 -2.07 -12.89 24.95
C GLU A 553 -0.73 -13.34 24.34
N ILE A 554 -0.70 -13.60 23.03
CA ILE A 554 0.50 -13.99 22.28
C ILE A 554 1.56 -12.87 22.33
N ILE A 555 1.16 -11.59 22.22
CA ILE A 555 2.09 -10.45 22.35
C ILE A 555 2.78 -10.46 23.73
N ALA A 556 2.03 -10.76 24.79
CA ALA A 556 2.59 -10.85 26.13
C ALA A 556 3.59 -12.01 26.26
N GLU A 557 3.29 -13.16 25.65
CA GLU A 557 4.20 -14.31 25.59
C GLU A 557 5.47 -14.00 24.77
N LEU A 558 5.35 -13.32 23.63
CA LEU A 558 6.49 -12.88 22.81
C LEU A 558 7.45 -12.01 23.62
N LEU A 559 6.92 -11.04 24.36
CA LEU A 559 7.74 -10.19 25.23
C LEU A 559 8.40 -10.98 26.36
N ASP A 560 7.71 -11.93 26.98
CA ASP A 560 8.29 -12.79 28.01
C ASP A 560 9.43 -13.65 27.45
N GLN A 561 9.25 -14.26 26.28
CA GLN A 561 10.30 -15.07 25.65
C GLN A 561 11.51 -14.21 25.25
N LEU A 562 11.27 -13.02 24.69
CA LEU A 562 12.34 -12.06 24.42
C LEU A 562 13.07 -11.66 25.69
N CYS A 563 12.39 -11.53 26.83
CA CYS A 563 13.05 -11.24 28.11
C CYS A 563 14.08 -12.30 28.50
N ASN A 564 13.80 -13.57 28.21
CA ASN A 564 14.60 -14.73 28.61
C ASN A 564 15.75 -15.04 27.63
N ARG A 565 15.64 -14.62 26.37
CA ARG A 565 16.60 -14.93 25.29
C ARG A 565 17.52 -13.74 25.00
N LYS A 566 18.71 -13.71 25.61
CA LYS A 566 19.64 -12.56 25.53
C LYS A 566 20.23 -12.38 24.13
N GLU A 567 20.53 -13.49 23.48
CA GLU A 567 21.06 -13.57 22.12
C GLU A 567 20.15 -12.86 21.10
N LEU A 568 18.82 -13.02 21.24
CA LEU A 568 17.86 -12.34 20.38
C LEU A 568 17.81 -10.84 20.64
N LYS A 569 17.96 -10.39 21.90
CA LYS A 569 18.03 -8.96 22.21
C LYS A 569 19.20 -8.30 21.49
N GLU A 570 20.38 -8.91 21.58
CA GLU A 570 21.58 -8.39 20.90
C GLU A 570 21.34 -8.26 19.39
N LEU A 571 20.71 -9.27 18.77
CA LEU A 571 20.36 -9.25 17.36
C LEU A 571 19.39 -8.12 16.99
N LEU A 572 18.32 -7.96 17.76
CA LEU A 572 17.31 -6.92 17.55
C LEU A 572 17.88 -5.49 17.62
N HIS A 573 18.92 -5.29 18.43
CA HIS A 573 19.61 -3.99 18.58
C HIS A 573 20.64 -3.71 17.48
N HIS A 574 21.18 -4.75 16.83
CA HIS A 574 22.19 -4.60 15.78
C HIS A 574 21.60 -4.42 14.37
N SER A 575 20.35 -4.83 14.13
CA SER A 575 19.67 -4.64 12.85
C SER A 575 18.63 -3.51 12.89
N TYR A 576 18.80 -2.51 12.02
CA TYR A 576 17.86 -1.39 11.84
C TYR A 576 16.41 -1.88 11.69
N ARG A 577 16.22 -2.96 10.92
CA ARG A 577 14.90 -3.48 10.53
C ARG A 577 14.24 -4.29 11.65
N CYS A 578 15.02 -4.97 12.48
CA CYS A 578 14.53 -5.74 13.61
C CYS A 578 14.12 -4.85 14.81
N LEU A 579 14.72 -3.67 14.95
CA LEU A 579 14.39 -2.72 16.02
C LEU A 579 12.93 -2.22 15.96
N ASP A 580 12.36 -2.09 14.76
CA ASP A 580 10.96 -1.65 14.57
C ASP A 580 9.97 -2.68 15.14
N LEU A 581 10.25 -3.98 15.00
CA LEU A 581 9.46 -5.05 15.61
C LEU A 581 9.46 -4.93 17.13
N LEU A 582 10.64 -4.78 17.74
CA LEU A 582 10.76 -4.64 19.20
C LEU A 582 9.97 -3.42 19.72
N ASN A 583 10.05 -2.29 19.01
CA ASN A 583 9.31 -1.08 19.37
C ASN A 583 7.80 -1.34 19.37
N LYS A 584 7.28 -1.92 18.28
CA LYS A 584 5.84 -2.21 18.14
C LYS A 584 5.37 -3.20 19.19
N LEU A 585 6.12 -4.28 19.44
CA LEU A 585 5.81 -5.26 20.48
C LEU A 585 5.72 -4.60 21.87
N LEU A 586 6.69 -3.76 22.22
CA LEU A 586 6.69 -3.05 23.50
C LEU A 586 5.50 -2.10 23.63
N VAL A 587 5.21 -1.31 22.59
CA VAL A 587 4.07 -0.37 22.60
C VAL A 587 2.75 -1.12 22.75
N ASP A 588 2.53 -2.19 21.97
CA ASP A 588 1.30 -2.97 22.04
C ASP A 588 1.18 -3.75 23.36
N GLY A 589 2.28 -4.35 23.83
CA GLY A 589 2.31 -5.04 25.13
C GLY A 589 1.96 -4.11 26.29
N LEU A 590 2.55 -2.90 26.34
CA LEU A 590 2.22 -1.90 27.35
C LEU A 590 0.77 -1.42 27.24
N ARG A 591 0.29 -1.17 26.02
CA ARG A 591 -1.09 -0.75 25.76
C ARG A 591 -2.11 -1.79 26.24
N TYR A 592 -1.86 -3.08 26.02
CA TYR A 592 -2.80 -4.14 26.37
C TYR A 592 -2.68 -4.61 27.82
N TRP A 593 -1.45 -4.70 28.35
CA TRP A 593 -1.17 -5.41 29.61
C TRP A 593 -0.38 -4.59 30.62
N GLY A 594 0.22 -3.47 30.22
CA GLY A 594 1.08 -2.68 31.11
C GLY A 594 0.40 -2.24 32.40
N ASP A 595 -0.92 -2.04 32.40
CA ASP A 595 -1.70 -1.64 33.58
C ASP A 595 -2.10 -2.81 34.50
N SER A 596 -2.04 -4.06 34.04
CA SER A 596 -2.52 -5.24 34.77
C SER A 596 -1.43 -6.24 35.19
N ILE A 597 -0.25 -6.21 34.55
CA ILE A 597 0.86 -7.12 34.89
C ILE A 597 1.58 -6.72 36.17
N SER A 598 2.28 -7.68 36.78
CA SER A 598 3.13 -7.44 37.95
C SER A 598 4.29 -6.49 37.62
N ASP A 599 4.74 -5.72 38.62
CA ASP A 599 5.86 -4.78 38.49
C ASP A 599 7.15 -5.46 38.01
N SER A 600 7.44 -6.69 38.49
CA SER A 600 8.58 -7.50 38.05
C SER A 600 8.55 -7.77 36.54
N ARG A 601 7.41 -8.25 36.03
CA ARG A 601 7.24 -8.54 34.59
C ARG A 601 7.32 -7.28 33.74
N LEU A 602 6.69 -6.18 34.18
CA LEU A 602 6.79 -4.88 33.52
C LEU A 602 8.24 -4.39 33.45
N TYR A 603 8.99 -4.53 34.54
CA TYR A 603 10.41 -4.15 34.62
C TYR A 603 11.28 -4.98 33.66
N ASP A 604 10.98 -6.27 33.51
CA ASP A 604 11.68 -7.16 32.57
C ASP A 604 11.36 -6.79 31.11
N TRP A 605 10.08 -6.54 30.80
CA TRP A 605 9.64 -6.09 29.47
C TRP A 605 10.34 -4.80 29.05
N LEU A 606 10.31 -3.76 29.89
CA LEU A 606 11.00 -2.49 29.58
C LEU A 606 12.52 -2.67 29.43
N GLY A 607 13.07 -3.73 30.05
CA GLY A 607 14.47 -4.12 29.88
C GLY A 607 14.81 -4.68 28.51
N THR A 608 13.86 -5.13 27.69
CA THR A 608 14.15 -5.62 26.33
C THR A 608 14.55 -4.49 25.39
N GLY A 609 14.03 -3.27 25.60
CA GLY A 609 14.38 -2.08 24.83
C GLY A 609 15.68 -1.40 25.24
N LEU A 610 16.48 -2.02 26.12
CA LEU A 610 17.81 -1.55 26.48
C LEU A 610 18.90 -2.28 25.69
N ASP A 611 19.91 -1.55 25.24
CA ASP A 611 21.09 -2.12 24.59
C ASP A 611 22.02 -2.87 25.57
N LYS A 612 23.09 -3.48 25.05
CA LYS A 612 24.08 -4.21 25.86
C LYS A 612 24.80 -3.36 26.91
N TYR A 613 24.79 -2.04 26.78
CA TYR A 613 25.38 -1.10 27.73
C TYR A 613 24.36 -0.53 28.72
N GLY A 614 23.09 -0.94 28.60
CA GLY A 614 22.01 -0.49 29.47
C GLY A 614 21.45 0.88 29.12
N PHE A 615 21.69 1.38 27.90
CA PHE A 615 21.06 2.60 27.38
C PHE A 615 19.74 2.25 26.69
N SER A 616 18.74 3.11 26.85
CA SER A 616 17.51 3.05 26.06
C SER A 616 17.79 3.48 24.63
N GLU A 617 17.41 2.66 23.65
CA GLU A 617 17.67 2.95 22.24
C GLU A 617 17.04 4.29 21.82
N ARG A 618 17.83 5.18 21.19
CA ARG A 618 17.43 6.58 20.91
C ARG A 618 16.18 6.68 20.04
N ARG A 619 15.90 5.65 19.23
CA ARG A 619 14.71 5.57 18.37
C ARG A 619 13.43 5.20 19.14
N LEU A 620 13.54 4.43 20.23
CA LEU A 620 12.44 4.16 21.15
C LEU A 620 12.09 5.40 22.00
N VAL A 621 13.03 6.34 22.10
CA VAL A 621 12.91 7.59 22.88
C VAL A 621 12.30 8.74 22.05
N GLY A 622 12.27 8.62 20.72
CA GLY A 622 11.51 9.46 19.78
C GLY A 622 11.83 10.96 19.79
N LYS A 623 12.56 11.45 18.77
CA LYS A 623 12.41 12.84 18.30
C LYS A 623 11.50 12.80 17.06
N GLY A 624 10.24 13.22 17.19
CA GLY A 624 9.44 13.63 16.01
C GLY A 624 7.98 13.20 15.88
N LYS A 625 7.41 12.25 16.65
CA LYS A 625 5.96 11.98 16.63
C LYS A 625 5.41 11.62 18.03
N PRO A 626 4.52 12.42 18.64
CA PRO A 626 4.15 12.33 20.06
C PRO A 626 2.87 11.51 20.36
N ARG A 627 2.51 10.49 19.56
CA ARG A 627 1.39 9.60 19.90
C ARG A 627 1.81 8.14 19.74
N GLY A 628 1.95 7.44 20.87
CA GLY A 628 2.13 5.98 20.92
C GLY A 628 3.54 5.47 21.24
N THR A 629 4.37 6.21 21.99
CA THR A 629 5.70 5.72 22.42
C THR A 629 5.68 5.16 23.85
N VAL A 630 6.63 4.26 24.17
CA VAL A 630 6.85 3.74 25.54
C VAL A 630 7.01 4.89 26.54
N ARG A 631 7.77 5.94 26.18
CA ARG A 631 7.97 7.15 26.98
C ARG A 631 6.66 7.81 27.40
N GLN A 632 5.74 7.98 26.45
CA GLN A 632 4.44 8.61 26.70
C GLN A 632 3.57 7.74 27.61
N TRP A 633 3.53 6.42 27.38
CA TRP A 633 2.76 5.50 28.20
C TRP A 633 3.18 5.56 29.69
N ILE A 634 4.48 5.64 29.94
CA ILE A 634 5.06 5.77 31.30
C ILE A 634 4.72 7.15 31.90
N PHE A 635 4.87 8.23 31.14
CA PHE A 635 4.56 9.60 31.59
C PHE A 635 3.11 9.76 32.05
N GLU A 636 2.17 9.17 31.31
CA GLU A 636 0.73 9.22 31.64
C GLU A 636 0.36 8.38 32.87
N ARG A 637 1.29 7.60 33.45
CA ARG A 637 1.05 6.65 34.56
C ARG A 637 2.05 6.84 35.71
N PRO A 638 1.88 7.87 36.54
CA PRO A 638 2.77 8.14 37.68
C PRO A 638 2.99 6.96 38.63
N ASP A 639 1.95 6.15 38.88
CA ASP A 639 2.06 4.98 39.76
C ASP A 639 2.93 3.88 39.15
N ARG A 640 2.82 3.66 37.83
CA ARG A 640 3.68 2.70 37.11
C ARG A 640 5.12 3.21 37.02
N TYR A 641 5.33 4.52 36.83
CA TYR A 641 6.65 5.14 36.89
C TYR A 641 7.35 4.79 38.22
N LYS A 642 6.65 5.00 39.35
CA LYS A 642 7.15 4.70 40.69
C LYS A 642 7.36 3.20 40.92
N ALA A 643 6.46 2.35 40.43
CA ALA A 643 6.57 0.90 40.53
C ALA A 643 7.82 0.35 39.82
N ILE A 644 8.17 0.88 38.64
CA ILE A 644 9.40 0.52 37.90
C ILE A 644 10.65 0.84 38.73
N LEU A 645 10.69 2.02 39.36
CA LEU A 645 11.79 2.41 40.24
C LEU A 645 11.87 1.53 41.49
N GLN A 646 10.73 1.18 42.09
CA GLN A 646 10.67 0.27 43.24
C GLN A 646 11.22 -1.11 42.91
N GLU A 647 10.82 -1.67 41.77
CA GLU A 647 11.30 -2.97 41.34
C GLU A 647 12.82 -2.94 41.04
N GLY A 648 13.31 -1.88 40.39
CA GLY A 648 14.74 -1.67 40.18
C GLY A 648 15.54 -1.57 41.48
N ALA A 649 15.04 -0.83 42.47
CA ALA A 649 15.67 -0.68 43.78
C ALA A 649 15.70 -2.00 44.57
N LYS A 650 14.63 -2.80 44.54
CA LYS A 650 14.59 -4.14 45.14
C LYS A 650 15.68 -5.04 44.56
N ARG A 651 15.83 -5.04 43.23
CA ARG A 651 16.84 -5.85 42.54
C ARG A 651 18.27 -5.33 42.76
N TYR A 652 18.44 -4.02 42.99
CA TYR A 652 19.73 -3.40 43.36
C TYR A 652 20.23 -3.86 44.74
N GLY A 653 19.34 -3.92 45.74
CA GLY A 653 19.67 -4.35 47.11
C GLY A 653 20.15 -5.80 47.25
N GLY A 654 19.96 -6.63 46.22
CA GLY A 654 20.33 -8.06 46.19
C GLY A 654 21.79 -8.38 45.83
N GLY A 655 22.68 -7.38 45.71
CA GLY A 655 24.14 -7.60 45.59
C GLY A 655 24.81 -7.24 44.27
N LYS A 656 24.11 -6.65 43.29
CA LYS A 656 24.73 -6.12 42.05
C LYS A 656 25.22 -4.68 42.25
N LYS A 657 26.36 -4.51 42.92
CA LYS A 657 26.89 -3.21 43.36
C LYS A 657 27.85 -2.56 42.35
N GLU A 658 27.38 -2.28 41.13
CA GLU A 658 28.15 -1.49 40.15
C GLU A 658 27.42 -0.19 39.79
N LYS A 659 28.16 0.92 39.60
CA LYS A 659 27.60 2.23 39.22
C LYS A 659 26.75 2.18 37.94
N GLY A 660 27.04 1.25 37.03
CA GLY A 660 26.24 1.03 35.80
C GLY A 660 24.82 0.49 36.06
N TYR A 661 24.57 -0.15 37.20
CA TYR A 661 23.26 -0.74 37.49
C TYR A 661 22.18 0.32 37.73
N VAL A 662 22.51 1.41 38.42
CA VAL A 662 21.56 2.52 38.68
C VAL A 662 21.13 3.17 37.36
N HIS A 663 22.06 3.36 36.42
CA HIS A 663 21.72 3.89 35.10
C HIS A 663 20.70 3.01 34.36
N SER A 664 20.87 1.69 34.43
CA SER A 664 19.95 0.74 33.78
C SER A 664 18.52 0.76 34.35
N ILE A 665 18.33 1.18 35.61
CA ILE A 665 16.99 1.37 36.21
C ILE A 665 16.31 2.55 35.51
N TYR A 666 16.99 3.69 35.41
CA TYR A 666 16.44 4.89 34.78
C TYR A 666 16.28 4.77 33.27
N ALA A 667 17.13 4.00 32.61
CA ALA A 667 17.00 3.74 31.17
C ALA A 667 15.66 3.06 30.83
N ARG A 668 15.09 2.23 31.74
CA ARG A 668 13.76 1.61 31.57
C ARG A 668 12.60 2.60 31.61
N LEU A 669 12.85 3.84 32.01
CA LEU A 669 11.87 4.92 31.94
C LEU A 669 11.85 5.58 30.56
N PHE A 670 12.76 5.24 29.63
CA PHE A 670 12.82 5.79 28.27
C PHE A 670 12.79 7.32 28.22
N ASN A 671 13.44 7.97 29.20
CA ASN A 671 13.43 9.42 29.41
C ASN A 671 12.01 10.01 29.59
N ALA A 672 11.07 9.25 30.15
CA ALA A 672 9.79 9.77 30.62
C ALA A 672 10.04 10.83 31.69
N GLU A 673 9.26 11.90 31.63
CA GLU A 673 9.30 12.95 32.65
C GLU A 673 8.80 12.39 33.97
N ALA A 674 9.46 12.81 35.06
CA ALA A 674 9.13 12.32 36.38
C ALA A 674 7.80 12.92 36.88
N PRO A 675 7.01 12.19 37.69
CA PRO A 675 5.86 12.74 38.39
C PRO A 675 6.22 13.94 39.26
N ALA A 676 5.29 14.87 39.41
CA ALA A 676 5.51 16.13 40.16
C ALA A 676 5.82 15.93 41.66
N ASP A 677 5.53 14.76 42.23
CA ASP A 677 5.75 14.42 43.63
C ASP A 677 6.94 13.45 43.84
N ILE A 678 7.77 13.25 42.82
CA ILE A 678 8.81 12.21 42.83
C ILE A 678 9.85 12.42 43.94
N GLU A 679 10.19 13.67 44.26
CA GLU A 679 11.21 14.02 45.24
C GLU A 679 10.75 13.64 46.65
N ARG A 680 9.51 14.00 46.99
CA ARG A 680 8.89 13.64 48.27
C ARG A 680 8.68 12.13 48.37
N TRP A 681 8.25 11.51 47.28
CA TRP A 681 8.11 10.06 47.22
C TRP A 681 9.43 9.31 47.50
N TYR A 682 10.56 9.79 46.98
CA TYR A 682 11.87 9.20 47.32
C TYR A 682 12.19 9.31 48.81
N LEU A 683 11.91 10.45 49.44
CA LEU A 683 12.07 10.63 50.90
C LEU A 683 11.17 9.68 51.68
N ASP A 684 9.90 9.53 51.29
CA ASP A 684 8.96 8.59 51.91
C ASP A 684 9.45 7.14 51.81
N GLN A 685 9.99 6.74 50.64
CA GLN A 685 10.59 5.41 50.49
C GLN A 685 11.85 5.27 51.37
N ALA A 686 12.72 6.27 51.44
CA ALA A 686 13.89 6.24 52.32
C ALA A 686 13.50 6.07 53.80
N ALA A 687 12.47 6.80 54.26
CA ALA A 687 11.91 6.67 55.59
C ALA A 687 11.35 5.26 55.85
N ALA A 688 10.63 4.68 54.88
CA ALA A 688 10.02 3.36 55.02
C ALA A 688 11.06 2.24 55.23
N TYR A 689 12.18 2.26 54.50
CA TYR A 689 13.26 1.27 54.65
C TYR A 689 14.14 1.53 55.89
N LYS A 690 14.14 2.77 56.42
CA LYS A 690 14.87 3.26 57.61
C LYS A 690 16.39 3.22 57.54
N THR A 691 17.00 2.09 57.15
CA THR A 691 18.45 1.85 57.11
C THR A 691 18.82 0.87 55.99
N GLY A 692 20.11 0.76 55.62
CA GLY A 692 20.59 -0.16 54.57
C GLY A 692 20.65 0.44 53.17
N ASP A 693 21.24 -0.30 52.22
CA ASP A 693 21.63 0.23 50.89
C ASP A 693 20.45 0.78 50.07
N ILE A 694 19.25 0.19 50.20
CA ILE A 694 18.03 0.66 49.52
C ILE A 694 17.57 2.02 50.07
N ALA A 695 17.59 2.18 51.41
CA ALA A 695 17.26 3.45 52.05
C ALA A 695 18.24 4.56 51.60
N LYS A 696 19.54 4.23 51.55
CA LYS A 696 20.58 5.14 51.05
C LYS A 696 20.37 5.49 49.58
N TYR A 697 20.00 4.52 48.75
CA TYR A 697 19.70 4.73 47.33
C TYR A 697 18.60 5.78 47.15
N TYR A 698 17.43 5.59 47.78
CA TYR A 698 16.31 6.51 47.63
C TYR A 698 16.63 7.91 48.14
N PHE A 699 17.27 8.03 49.31
CA PHE A 699 17.70 9.33 49.82
C PHE A 699 18.69 10.02 48.87
N THR A 700 19.65 9.26 48.31
CA THR A 700 20.60 9.77 47.31
C THR A 700 19.87 10.26 46.07
N GLN A 701 18.85 9.56 45.58
CA GLN A 701 18.07 10.00 44.42
C GLN A 701 17.29 11.29 44.71
N ALA A 702 16.68 11.44 45.90
CA ALA A 702 16.02 12.67 46.32
C ALA A 702 16.96 13.88 46.35
N VAL A 703 18.23 13.69 46.75
CA VAL A 703 19.23 14.75 46.74
C VAL A 703 19.74 15.03 45.31
N LEU A 704 19.85 14.02 44.46
CA LEU A 704 20.34 14.17 43.09
C LEU A 704 19.36 14.94 42.18
N THR A 705 18.05 14.93 42.46
CA THR A 705 17.08 15.75 41.71
C THR A 705 17.39 17.25 41.81
N LEU A 706 17.90 17.70 42.97
CA LEU A 706 18.36 19.08 43.18
C LEU A 706 19.58 19.48 42.34
N ARG A 707 20.32 18.51 41.77
CA ARG A 707 21.48 18.77 40.91
C ARG A 707 21.14 18.86 39.42
N SER A 708 19.90 18.58 39.04
CA SER A 708 19.47 18.62 37.64
C SER A 708 18.88 19.99 37.31
N ASP A 709 19.19 20.56 36.15
CA ASP A 709 18.60 21.83 35.65
C ASP A 709 17.09 21.72 35.31
N ARG A 710 16.48 20.55 35.59
CA ARG A 710 15.05 20.25 35.37
C ARG A 710 14.33 20.14 36.70
N VAL A 711 14.33 21.21 37.48
CA VAL A 711 13.51 21.30 38.69
C VAL A 711 12.07 21.59 38.25
N LEU A 712 11.20 20.58 38.30
CA LEU A 712 9.77 20.68 37.98
C LEU A 712 8.91 21.02 39.22
N SER A 713 9.51 21.10 40.42
CA SER A 713 8.83 21.27 41.71
C SER A 713 9.47 22.38 42.57
N ASP A 714 8.74 22.92 43.55
CA ASP A 714 9.28 23.86 44.56
C ASP A 714 10.19 23.16 45.60
N PHE A 715 10.74 21.99 45.29
CA PHE A 715 11.53 21.18 46.23
C PHE A 715 12.95 21.73 46.37
N THR A 716 13.35 22.02 47.59
CA THR A 716 14.59 22.72 47.94
C THR A 716 15.50 21.89 48.85
N LEU A 717 16.72 22.36 49.04
CA LEU A 717 17.61 21.79 50.06
C LEU A 717 17.04 21.97 51.48
N ASP A 718 16.27 23.03 51.72
CA ASP A 718 15.62 23.28 53.02
C ASP A 718 14.59 22.19 53.33
N ASP A 719 13.84 21.70 52.33
CA ASP A 719 12.91 20.58 52.50
C ASP A 719 13.63 19.30 52.94
N ILE A 720 14.85 19.07 52.47
CA ILE A 720 15.69 17.93 52.91
C ILE A 720 16.12 18.11 54.37
N TYR A 721 16.55 19.31 54.77
CA TYR A 721 16.93 19.58 56.17
C TYR A 721 15.73 19.47 57.13
N ILE A 722 14.54 19.91 56.70
CA ILE A 722 13.30 19.72 57.46
C ILE A 722 13.04 18.22 57.67
N TRP A 723 13.11 17.41 56.60
CA TRP A 723 12.89 15.97 56.69
C TRP A 723 13.95 15.24 57.53
N LEU A 724 15.22 15.67 57.47
CA LEU A 724 16.33 15.13 58.26
C LEU A 724 16.18 15.36 59.77
N SER A 725 15.43 16.39 60.18
CA SER A 725 15.12 16.63 61.60
C SER A 725 14.40 15.44 62.23
N ASP A 726 13.56 14.74 61.44
CA ASP A 726 12.84 13.53 61.85
C ASP A 726 13.59 12.22 61.50
N HIS A 727 14.63 12.29 60.66
CA HIS A 727 15.37 11.13 60.14
C HIS A 727 16.90 11.31 60.21
N PRO A 728 17.49 11.50 61.40
CA PRO A 728 18.89 11.91 61.56
C PRO A 728 19.93 10.90 61.04
N GLN A 729 19.54 9.64 60.85
CA GLN A 729 20.42 8.59 60.33
C GLN A 729 20.90 8.82 58.87
N PHE A 730 20.27 9.74 58.12
CA PHE A 730 20.69 10.11 56.78
C PHE A 730 21.64 11.32 56.74
N ASN A 731 21.92 11.97 57.88
CA ASN A 731 22.80 13.14 57.96
C ASN A 731 24.20 12.84 57.40
N GLU A 732 24.81 11.73 57.81
CA GLU A 732 26.15 11.35 57.31
C GLU A 732 26.19 11.14 55.79
N ILE A 733 25.05 10.74 55.19
CA ILE A 733 24.94 10.53 53.74
C ILE A 733 24.86 11.88 53.04
N LEU A 734 24.03 12.80 53.53
CA LEU A 734 23.94 14.15 52.99
C LEU A 734 25.29 14.87 53.14
N ASP A 735 25.90 14.85 54.32
CA ASP A 735 27.22 15.43 54.57
C ASP A 735 28.26 14.85 53.59
N GLY A 736 28.26 13.53 53.39
CA GLY A 736 29.13 12.86 52.43
C GLY A 736 28.84 13.18 50.96
N MET A 737 27.69 13.77 50.63
CA MET A 737 27.31 14.26 49.30
C MET A 737 27.55 15.77 49.12
N LEU A 738 27.46 16.54 50.21
CA LEU A 738 27.75 17.98 50.27
C LEU A 738 29.27 18.25 50.37
N VAL A 739 30.02 17.31 50.92
CA VAL A 739 31.49 17.31 50.85
C VAL A 739 31.91 17.00 49.42
N GLU A 740 32.71 17.90 48.84
CA GLU A 740 33.34 17.69 47.54
C GLU A 740 34.30 16.50 47.63
N LYS A 741 33.82 15.30 47.26
CA LYS A 741 34.64 14.09 47.25
C LYS A 741 35.65 14.17 46.11
N ASP A 742 36.87 14.41 46.52
CA ASP A 742 38.12 14.20 45.82
C ASP A 742 38.33 15.11 44.60
N ILE A 743 38.82 16.32 44.91
CA ILE A 743 39.36 17.24 43.91
C ILE A 743 40.39 16.53 43.03
N ASN A 744 41.11 15.50 43.53
CA ASN A 744 42.08 14.77 42.74
C ASN A 744 41.43 13.87 41.70
N GLN A 745 40.27 13.23 41.94
CA GLN A 745 39.56 12.51 40.89
C GLN A 745 38.89 13.45 39.88
N ARG A 746 38.42 14.63 40.31
CA ARG A 746 37.98 15.67 39.35
C ARG A 746 39.16 16.20 38.55
N ILE A 747 40.32 16.40 39.17
CA ILE A 747 41.57 16.81 38.51
C ILE A 747 42.06 15.69 37.61
N GLU A 748 41.97 14.41 37.98
CA GLU A 748 42.44 13.27 37.19
C GLU A 748 41.46 12.97 36.05
N HIS A 749 40.16 13.08 36.26
CA HIS A 749 39.16 13.01 35.20
C HIS A 749 39.17 14.27 34.33
N ALA A 750 39.47 15.45 34.88
CA ALA A 750 39.72 16.68 34.13
C ALA A 750 41.05 16.61 33.38
N ILE A 751 42.10 15.99 33.92
CA ILE A 751 43.38 15.71 33.27
C ILE A 751 43.17 14.68 32.18
N GLN A 752 42.42 13.60 32.40
CA GLN A 752 42.09 12.62 31.36
C GLN A 752 41.15 13.19 30.30
N LYS A 753 40.27 14.12 30.67
CA LYS A 753 39.40 14.84 29.74
C LYS A 753 40.18 15.90 28.98
N ASP A 754 41.12 16.59 29.64
CA ASP A 754 42.02 17.57 29.03
C ASP A 754 43.08 16.88 28.20
N GLU A 755 43.55 15.69 28.59
CA GLU A 755 44.48 14.85 27.83
C GLU A 755 43.76 14.26 26.61
N ARG A 756 42.52 13.77 26.75
CA ARG A 756 41.70 13.40 25.59
C ARG A 756 41.45 14.59 24.67
N ARG A 757 41.05 15.74 25.22
CA ARG A 757 40.88 16.98 24.45
C ARG A 757 42.19 17.44 23.82
N ARG A 758 43.33 17.23 24.48
CA ARG A 758 44.66 17.61 24.00
C ARG A 758 45.10 16.69 22.88
N ILE A 759 44.93 15.38 23.02
CA ILE A 759 45.19 14.40 21.95
C ILE A 759 44.26 14.68 20.77
N GLU A 760 42.96 14.91 21.01
CA GLU A 760 42.00 15.31 19.96
C GLU A 760 42.41 16.64 19.30
N GLN A 761 42.85 17.64 20.07
CA GLN A 761 43.36 18.91 19.56
C GLN A 761 44.69 18.76 18.81
N GLU A 762 45.59 17.88 19.26
CA GLU A 762 46.87 17.58 18.62
C GLU A 762 46.63 16.86 17.30
N CYS A 763 45.81 15.80 17.27
CA CYS A 763 45.38 15.14 16.04
C CYS A 763 44.68 16.09 15.07
N LYS A 764 43.77 16.95 15.56
CA LYS A 764 43.10 17.97 14.74
C LYS A 764 44.11 19.01 14.21
N SER A 765 45.07 19.42 15.03
CA SER A 765 46.13 20.36 14.63
C SER A 765 47.07 19.74 13.59
N GLU A 766 47.44 18.47 13.75
CA GLU A 766 48.25 17.72 12.78
C GLU A 766 47.51 17.54 11.46
N TRP A 767 46.22 17.17 11.52
CA TRP A 767 45.37 17.05 10.34
C TRP A 767 45.24 18.40 9.61
N ILE A 768 44.93 19.49 10.32
CA ILE A 768 44.90 20.84 9.72
C ILE A 768 46.27 21.24 9.16
N THR A 769 47.37 20.87 9.81
CA THR A 769 48.72 21.14 9.30
C THR A 769 48.98 20.40 7.99
N GLN A 770 48.51 19.17 7.86
CA GLN A 770 48.53 18.43 6.59
C GLN A 770 47.67 19.12 5.53
N LEU A 771 46.45 19.57 5.87
CA LEU A 771 45.60 20.29 4.92
C LEU A 771 46.24 21.60 4.44
N VAL A 772 46.86 22.37 5.33
CA VAL A 772 47.58 23.60 4.96
C VAL A 772 48.78 23.29 4.06
N LYS A 773 49.50 22.19 4.31
CA LYS A 773 50.62 21.74 3.48
C LYS A 773 50.18 21.42 2.05
N TYR A 774 49.02 20.80 1.88
CA TYR A 774 48.47 20.42 0.57
C TYR A 774 47.46 21.44 0.03
N LYS A 775 47.42 22.67 0.54
CA LYS A 775 46.34 23.63 0.24
C LYS A 775 46.16 23.88 -1.26
N GLU A 776 47.26 24.05 -1.99
CA GLU A 776 47.20 24.35 -3.43
C GLU A 776 46.80 23.11 -4.22
N GLU A 777 47.29 21.93 -3.83
CA GLU A 777 46.89 20.64 -4.41
C GLU A 777 45.43 20.29 -4.10
N ILE A 778 44.92 20.68 -2.91
CA ILE A 778 43.50 20.57 -2.56
C ILE A 778 42.71 21.46 -3.49
N ARG A 779 43.06 22.75 -3.63
CA ARG A 779 42.37 23.69 -4.52
C ARG A 779 42.27 23.18 -5.96
N GLN A 780 43.35 22.57 -6.46
CA GLN A 780 43.43 22.00 -7.80
C GLN A 780 42.70 20.66 -7.98
N GLY A 781 42.22 20.02 -6.91
CA GLY A 781 41.61 18.69 -6.98
C GLY A 781 42.61 17.53 -7.02
N THR A 782 43.92 17.78 -6.85
CA THR A 782 45.03 16.83 -7.09
C THR A 782 45.68 16.27 -5.83
N ALA A 783 45.29 16.75 -4.64
CA ALA A 783 45.76 16.21 -3.35
C ALA A 783 45.50 14.69 -3.19
N PRO A 784 46.23 13.98 -2.30
CA PRO A 784 46.03 12.56 -2.06
C PRO A 784 44.56 12.18 -1.75
N PRO A 785 44.03 11.06 -2.30
CA PRO A 785 42.64 10.66 -2.10
C PRO A 785 42.17 10.55 -0.65
N ALA A 786 43.07 10.20 0.29
CA ALA A 786 42.75 10.13 1.71
C ALA A 786 42.38 11.51 2.30
N ILE A 787 43.02 12.59 1.83
CA ILE A 787 42.71 13.95 2.25
C ILE A 787 41.30 14.33 1.79
N PHE A 788 40.98 14.04 0.54
CA PHE A 788 39.65 14.29 -0.02
C PHE A 788 38.56 13.42 0.62
N HIS A 789 38.90 12.20 1.04
CA HIS A 789 38.00 11.33 1.77
C HIS A 789 37.56 11.97 3.09
N ASP A 790 38.50 12.39 3.93
CA ASP A 790 38.19 13.02 5.21
C ASP A 790 37.35 14.30 5.05
N LEU A 791 37.70 15.14 4.06
CA LEU A 791 36.97 16.36 3.74
C LEU A 791 35.54 16.07 3.24
N ALA A 792 35.37 15.02 2.42
CA ALA A 792 34.06 14.61 1.94
C ALA A 792 33.19 14.01 3.05
N LEU A 793 33.77 13.27 4.00
CA LEU A 793 33.05 12.77 5.18
C LEU A 793 32.58 13.94 6.07
N ALA A 794 33.39 14.98 6.23
CA ALA A 794 33.00 16.20 6.91
C ALA A 794 31.85 16.92 6.17
N TYR A 795 31.98 17.12 4.86
CA TYR A 795 30.93 17.73 4.02
C TYR A 795 29.59 16.98 4.12
N ARG A 796 29.64 15.64 4.08
CA ARG A 796 28.44 14.77 4.12
C ARG A 796 27.91 14.47 5.52
N GLY A 797 28.58 14.92 6.57
CA GLY A 797 28.12 14.74 7.96
C GLY A 797 28.37 13.34 8.54
N TYR A 798 29.29 12.59 7.94
CA TYR A 798 29.75 11.29 8.45
C TYR A 798 30.88 11.42 9.48
N MET A 799 31.50 12.59 9.59
CA MET A 799 32.49 12.90 10.61
C MET A 799 31.81 13.45 11.87
N VAL A 800 32.01 12.81 13.02
CA VAL A 800 31.40 13.19 14.31
C VAL A 800 31.74 14.63 14.73
N GLU A 801 32.92 15.10 14.35
CA GLU A 801 33.42 16.45 14.65
C GLU A 801 32.84 17.55 13.74
N ALA A 802 32.22 17.16 12.63
CA ALA A 802 31.66 18.09 11.66
C ALA A 802 30.20 18.41 12.04
N THR A 803 29.99 19.53 12.71
CA THR A 803 28.69 19.95 13.23
C THR A 803 28.09 21.06 12.36
N GLY A 804 26.84 20.91 11.97
CA GLY A 804 26.13 21.89 11.13
C GLY A 804 25.01 21.22 10.35
N ASP A 805 23.94 21.97 10.11
CA ASP A 805 22.79 21.47 9.34
C ASP A 805 23.12 21.45 7.84
N THR A 806 23.98 22.37 7.39
CA THR A 806 24.44 22.44 5.99
C THR A 806 25.86 21.87 5.80
N PRO A 807 26.21 21.39 4.58
CA PRO A 807 27.58 20.95 4.28
C PRO A 807 28.66 22.01 4.53
N HIS A 808 28.31 23.28 4.31
CA HIS A 808 29.20 24.43 4.53
C HIS A 808 29.46 24.67 6.01
N GLU A 809 28.42 24.67 6.85
CA GLU A 809 28.56 24.79 8.32
C GLU A 809 29.40 23.64 8.88
N ARG A 810 29.21 22.42 8.36
CA ARG A 810 30.01 21.26 8.75
C ARG A 810 31.48 21.43 8.41
N LEU A 811 31.82 21.86 7.19
CA LEU A 811 33.21 22.15 6.82
C LEU A 811 33.81 23.32 7.61
N GLU A 812 33.04 24.37 7.87
CA GLU A 812 33.49 25.52 8.66
C GLU A 812 33.75 25.14 10.13
N SER A 813 32.97 24.21 10.68
CA SER A 813 33.15 23.70 12.05
C SER A 813 34.46 22.91 12.23
N VAL A 814 34.92 22.21 11.19
CA VAL A 814 36.20 21.48 11.20
C VAL A 814 37.39 22.37 10.80
N LEU A 815 37.15 23.48 10.10
CA LEU A 815 38.16 24.46 9.66
C LEU A 815 37.93 25.90 10.21
N PRO A 816 37.78 26.08 11.54
CA PRO A 816 37.37 27.36 12.10
C PRO A 816 38.40 28.47 11.84
N GLY A 817 37.94 29.61 11.31
CA GLY A 817 38.79 30.80 11.09
C GLY A 817 39.88 30.62 10.02
N ARG A 818 39.73 29.65 9.11
CA ARG A 818 40.66 29.36 8.00
C ARG A 818 39.95 29.47 6.65
N ARG A 819 39.37 30.65 6.38
CA ARG A 819 38.57 30.93 5.19
C ARG A 819 39.26 30.54 3.87
N ASP A 820 40.55 30.86 3.73
CA ASP A 820 41.33 30.55 2.52
C ASP A 820 41.54 29.04 2.29
N LEU A 821 41.62 28.24 3.37
CA LEU A 821 41.68 26.77 3.27
C LEU A 821 40.30 26.18 3.00
N TYR A 822 39.26 26.72 3.64
CA TYR A 822 37.87 26.34 3.39
C TYR A 822 37.46 26.56 1.93
N GLU A 823 37.78 27.74 1.36
CA GLU A 823 37.53 28.04 -0.06
C GLU A 823 38.31 27.08 -0.97
N ALA A 824 39.57 26.78 -0.64
CA ALA A 824 40.36 25.78 -1.36
C ALA A 824 39.74 24.37 -1.31
N VAL A 825 39.11 23.98 -0.20
CA VAL A 825 38.43 22.68 -0.06
C VAL A 825 37.20 22.60 -0.97
N LEU A 826 36.35 23.62 -0.98
CA LEU A 826 35.16 23.63 -1.84
C LEU A 826 35.54 23.60 -3.33
N GLU A 827 36.47 24.46 -3.75
CA GLU A 827 37.02 24.45 -5.11
C GLU A 827 37.64 23.07 -5.45
N GLY A 828 38.35 22.49 -4.49
CA GLY A 828 38.99 21.19 -4.61
C GLY A 828 38.01 20.04 -4.81
N LEU A 829 36.95 19.98 -4.00
CA LEU A 829 35.89 18.98 -4.11
C LEU A 829 35.26 19.04 -5.50
N VAL A 830 34.92 20.23 -5.98
CA VAL A 830 34.41 20.46 -7.35
C VAL A 830 35.40 20.00 -8.42
N ASN A 831 36.70 20.17 -8.18
CA ASN A 831 37.76 19.79 -9.13
C ASN A 831 38.13 18.30 -9.12
N THR A 832 37.72 17.52 -8.11
CA THR A 832 38.04 16.07 -8.04
C THR A 832 37.51 15.27 -9.24
N LYS A 833 36.46 15.72 -9.91
CA LYS A 833 35.95 15.12 -11.15
C LYS A 833 36.93 15.20 -12.34
N ASN A 834 37.94 16.07 -12.26
CA ASN A 834 38.93 16.30 -13.33
C ASN A 834 40.22 15.48 -13.12
N ARG A 835 40.22 14.56 -12.15
CA ARG A 835 41.41 13.76 -11.85
C ARG A 835 41.66 12.70 -12.92
N ASP A 836 42.92 12.59 -13.33
CA ASP A 836 43.36 11.60 -14.32
C ASP A 836 43.57 10.20 -13.71
N ASP A 837 43.58 10.08 -12.37
CA ASP A 837 43.82 8.85 -11.62
C ASP A 837 42.52 8.23 -11.04
N LEU A 838 41.35 8.59 -11.58
CA LEU A 838 40.09 7.95 -11.21
C LEU A 838 40.08 6.48 -11.70
N PRO A 839 39.62 5.52 -10.87
CA PRO A 839 39.48 4.13 -11.30
C PRO A 839 38.46 4.02 -12.43
N SER A 840 38.63 3.03 -13.31
CA SER A 840 37.63 2.74 -14.33
C SER A 840 36.30 2.30 -13.71
N ILE A 841 35.23 2.32 -14.51
CA ILE A 841 33.91 1.84 -14.07
C ILE A 841 33.99 0.35 -13.70
N GLU A 842 34.71 -0.44 -14.48
CA GLU A 842 34.92 -1.87 -14.24
C GLU A 842 35.71 -2.11 -12.95
N GLU A 843 36.78 -1.33 -12.71
CA GLU A 843 37.56 -1.40 -11.47
C GLU A 843 36.73 -1.01 -10.25
N THR A 844 35.88 0.01 -10.39
CA THR A 844 34.94 0.45 -9.34
C THR A 844 33.94 -0.65 -9.00
N ILE A 845 33.32 -1.28 -10.00
CA ILE A 845 32.37 -2.38 -9.81
C ILE A 845 33.07 -3.61 -9.21
N ALA A 846 34.27 -3.96 -9.70
CA ALA A 846 35.03 -5.10 -9.21
C ALA A 846 35.47 -4.93 -7.74
N ALA A 847 35.87 -3.72 -7.34
CA ALA A 847 36.22 -3.42 -5.95
C ALA A 847 35.02 -3.61 -5.01
N VAL A 848 33.84 -3.14 -5.42
CA VAL A 848 32.61 -3.24 -4.61
C VAL A 848 32.12 -4.68 -4.53
N ALA A 849 32.27 -5.47 -5.59
CA ALA A 849 31.95 -6.90 -5.58
C ALA A 849 32.74 -7.70 -4.52
N VAL A 850 33.89 -7.19 -4.04
CA VAL A 850 34.69 -7.77 -2.96
C VAL A 850 34.67 -6.96 -1.66
N GLY A 851 33.71 -6.04 -1.51
CA GLY A 851 33.50 -5.24 -0.30
C GLY A 851 34.52 -4.11 -0.09
N LYS A 852 35.18 -3.62 -1.16
CA LYS A 852 36.12 -2.49 -1.11
C LYS A 852 35.55 -1.27 -1.82
N THR A 853 35.96 -0.08 -1.39
CA THR A 853 35.59 1.20 -2.01
C THR A 853 36.82 2.08 -2.20
N TYR A 854 36.76 2.99 -3.18
CA TYR A 854 37.82 3.96 -3.42
C TYR A 854 37.60 5.22 -2.57
N TYR A 855 38.63 5.65 -1.85
CA TYR A 855 38.58 6.83 -0.97
C TYR A 855 38.11 8.12 -1.66
N ILE A 856 38.42 8.27 -2.96
CA ILE A 856 38.04 9.44 -3.75
C ILE A 856 36.54 9.51 -4.10
N ALA A 857 35.80 8.40 -3.98
CA ALA A 857 34.41 8.30 -4.44
C ALA A 857 33.50 9.35 -3.79
N TYR A 858 33.55 9.51 -2.46
CA TYR A 858 32.73 10.48 -1.74
C TYR A 858 33.07 11.93 -2.11
N ALA A 859 34.32 12.22 -2.47
CA ALA A 859 34.75 13.56 -2.85
C ALA A 859 34.23 13.97 -4.22
N VAL A 860 34.24 13.05 -5.19
CA VAL A 860 33.64 13.28 -6.52
C VAL A 860 32.13 13.54 -6.40
N LEU A 861 31.44 12.76 -5.55
CA LEU A 861 30.02 12.95 -5.31
C LEU A 861 29.74 14.29 -4.60
N ALA A 862 30.48 14.62 -3.54
CA ALA A 862 30.37 15.90 -2.85
C ALA A 862 30.64 17.10 -3.79
N GLY A 863 31.58 16.97 -4.72
CA GLY A 863 31.84 17.99 -5.75
C GLY A 863 30.67 18.23 -6.69
N LEU A 864 29.92 17.18 -7.08
CA LEU A 864 28.72 17.34 -7.91
C LEU A 864 27.53 17.88 -7.12
N ASP A 865 27.39 17.49 -5.85
CA ASP A 865 26.39 18.06 -4.94
C ASP A 865 26.63 19.57 -4.79
N GLU A 866 27.90 19.98 -4.62
CA GLU A 866 28.31 21.37 -4.48
C GLU A 866 28.01 22.19 -5.74
N ILE A 867 28.33 21.66 -6.93
CA ILE A 867 27.97 22.28 -8.21
C ILE A 867 26.44 22.44 -8.29
N CYS A 868 25.69 21.38 -7.98
CA CYS A 868 24.23 21.40 -8.12
C CYS A 868 23.54 22.35 -7.15
N ALA A 869 24.10 22.54 -5.94
CA ALA A 869 23.55 23.42 -4.92
C ALA A 869 23.89 24.90 -5.15
N HIS A 870 25.10 25.20 -5.62
CA HIS A 870 25.61 26.58 -5.65
C HIS A 870 25.84 27.15 -7.06
N ASN A 871 26.21 26.32 -8.04
CA ASN A 871 26.41 26.73 -9.44
C ASN A 871 25.79 25.72 -10.42
N PRO A 872 24.44 25.57 -10.45
CA PRO A 872 23.79 24.51 -11.23
C PRO A 872 24.11 24.54 -12.73
N ASP A 873 24.40 25.72 -13.28
CA ASP A 873 24.76 25.90 -14.69
C ASP A 873 26.08 25.18 -15.05
N ASP A 874 26.99 25.01 -14.08
CA ASP A 874 28.27 24.32 -14.27
C ASP A 874 28.09 22.80 -14.39
N LEU A 875 26.90 22.24 -14.09
CA LEU A 875 26.57 20.86 -14.44
C LEU A 875 26.63 20.63 -15.96
N GLY A 876 26.39 21.66 -16.77
CA GLY A 876 26.54 21.61 -18.22
C GLY A 876 28.00 21.51 -18.70
N LEU A 877 28.97 21.81 -17.82
CA LEU A 877 30.41 21.70 -18.09
C LEU A 877 30.98 20.33 -17.71
N VAL A 878 30.20 19.49 -17.03
CA VAL A 878 30.59 18.13 -16.67
C VAL A 878 30.42 17.21 -17.89
N THR A 879 31.49 16.53 -18.28
CA THR A 879 31.46 15.65 -19.46
C THR A 879 30.71 14.35 -19.17
N THR A 880 30.20 13.70 -20.23
CA THR A 880 29.56 12.37 -20.11
C THR A 880 30.48 11.34 -19.46
N CYS A 881 31.79 11.40 -19.69
CA CYS A 881 32.76 10.51 -19.06
C CYS A 881 32.79 10.71 -17.53
N GLN A 882 32.80 11.96 -17.07
CA GLN A 882 32.81 12.30 -15.65
C GLN A 882 31.49 11.90 -14.97
N TYR A 883 30.35 12.11 -15.64
CA TYR A 883 29.06 11.63 -15.14
C TYR A 883 29.03 10.12 -15.00
N LYS A 884 29.60 9.36 -15.96
CA LYS A 884 29.66 7.90 -15.85
C LYS A 884 30.47 7.42 -14.64
N HIS A 885 31.62 8.05 -14.37
CA HIS A 885 32.42 7.73 -13.17
C HIS A 885 31.68 8.11 -11.88
N ALA A 886 31.05 9.28 -11.85
CA ALA A 886 30.25 9.70 -10.71
C ALA A 886 29.04 8.80 -10.47
N LEU A 887 28.33 8.37 -11.52
CA LEU A 887 27.23 7.42 -11.41
C LEU A 887 27.72 6.05 -10.95
N ALA A 888 28.88 5.59 -11.42
CA ALA A 888 29.48 4.35 -10.92
C ALA A 888 29.75 4.45 -9.41
N PHE A 889 30.33 5.57 -8.92
CA PHE A 889 30.48 5.80 -7.48
C PHE A 889 29.14 5.94 -6.76
N TYR A 890 28.16 6.64 -7.34
CA TYR A 890 26.84 6.84 -6.75
C TYR A 890 26.11 5.52 -6.49
N PHE A 891 26.06 4.64 -7.50
CA PHE A 891 25.39 3.35 -7.40
C PHE A 891 26.16 2.31 -6.58
N THR A 892 27.47 2.51 -6.35
CA THR A 892 28.31 1.55 -5.62
C THR A 892 28.66 1.97 -4.19
N ALA A 893 28.59 3.25 -3.85
CA ALA A 893 28.99 3.76 -2.54
C ALA A 893 27.90 3.65 -1.44
N ALA A 894 26.79 2.94 -1.70
CA ALA A 894 25.70 2.71 -0.74
C ALA A 894 25.24 3.99 -0.01
N THR A 895 25.18 5.12 -0.74
CA THR A 895 25.03 6.46 -0.15
C THR A 895 23.67 6.71 0.50
N GLY A 896 22.62 5.94 0.17
CA GLY A 896 21.28 6.04 0.77
C GLY A 896 20.52 7.35 0.51
N ASP A 897 21.25 8.41 0.16
CA ASP A 897 20.76 9.76 -0.06
C ASP A 897 20.46 10.01 -1.55
N LYS A 898 19.28 10.56 -1.83
CA LYS A 898 18.97 11.13 -3.14
C LYS A 898 19.83 12.37 -3.35
N THR A 899 20.56 12.41 -4.46
CA THR A 899 21.37 13.57 -4.85
C THR A 899 20.70 14.30 -6.02
N ASP A 900 20.41 15.58 -5.85
CA ASP A 900 19.63 16.40 -6.79
C ASP A 900 20.22 16.44 -8.22
N TRP A 901 21.54 16.30 -8.36
CA TRP A 901 22.18 16.29 -9.68
C TRP A 901 21.86 15.03 -10.50
N VAL A 902 21.52 13.91 -9.84
CA VAL A 902 21.09 12.67 -10.52
C VAL A 902 19.67 12.82 -11.06
N GLU A 903 18.78 13.50 -10.32
CA GLU A 903 17.41 13.77 -10.80
C GLU A 903 17.41 14.73 -12.01
N LYS A 904 18.37 15.65 -12.09
CA LYS A 904 18.52 16.55 -13.24
C LYS A 904 19.10 15.89 -14.51
N LEU A 905 19.58 14.64 -14.42
CA LEU A 905 20.08 13.87 -15.55
C LEU A 905 19.01 12.99 -16.21
N VAL A 906 17.87 12.78 -15.53
CA VAL A 906 16.69 12.03 -16.01
C VAL A 906 15.68 13.01 -16.61
#